data_AF-A0A9D4MU43-F1
#
_entry.id   AF-A0A9D4MU43-F1
#
_cell.length_a   1.000
_cell.length_b   1.000
_cell.length_c   1.000
_cell.angle_alpha   90.00
_cell.angle_beta   90.00
_cell.angle_gamma   90.00
#
_symmetry.space_group_name_H-M   'P 1'
#
loop_
_entity.id
_entity.type
_entity.pdbx_description
1 polymer ?
#
loop_
_entity_poly.entity_id
_entity_poly.type
_entity_poly.pdbx_seq_one_letter_code
_entity_poly.pdbx_strand_id
1 'polypeptide(L)'
;MKTVSEDNVLSVFGLSLNLKGCDILKKIQFSACSGDLLAVMGESGSGKTTLMNVIAGRQAFTSGKITLNGAPFGKQLRRRLGFVLQNDVFFSNLTLWETLYFTAMIRLPERLSREEKLRRLNEIVDILDIRKCLHTVMGDMFTRGLSGGEKKRASVACELLTDPDILLLDEPTSGLDSSTSLKLVRQLKDFAVTFNKTILVTIHQPSSQTYHLFDTLLLLTRGEVAYFGKAHGSPLDFLGRFGFKCDPLYNPADFLIEVMKESTEKLEEVIKANAESYQTFNAPLKKLEITEGLTNKAFVPDLSAIEKADPEAMHGSQVPLQSKRFSRDCAVDLDDLGLDIQESRDQRWPTGFATQFRMLTWRNYKQSKSRIFEFHDMVHFAILAAIAGVLFFQISKTAEVLRDRMGLIFFCITFWTFEPAIQAVLTFPSERGLITKERSAGAYRLSAYYLARTVSELPLQIVVPTLFYTFVYWMAGLNDVTVFFMTLPILLLSVISAQGFGLLIGALNSNMKVALLAGNTCILTWLLFSGFITQTIPWWLRWARYVSHIQYPLSAITIITFRGLEPVSCNNTAVSSMSKCSDDVNAFITADDILHHAGIALPLHCYISTLAIVCIVVRIAHMVDLTVIDDRYANFKDPINNTLFEKIDKRLNDCTDYPGRTAQTTLDCTDYPDRTAQTTLDCTDYPGRTAPTTLVELHRLPWTAQTTLDCTDYPGRTAPTTLDCTDYPGRTAQTTLVGLHRLPWTAQTTLDCTDYPDRTAQTTLDCTDYPGRTAQTTLDCTDYPGRTALTTLVGLHRLPWTAQTTLDCTDFPGRTAQTTLVGLHRLPW
;
A
#
# COMPACT_ATOMS: atom_id res chain seq x y z
N MET A 1 27.59 -20.81 -5.36
CA MET A 1 27.51 -19.84 -6.48
C MET A 1 28.77 -19.99 -7.33
N LYS A 2 28.65 -20.28 -8.62
CA LYS A 2 29.81 -20.45 -9.52
C LYS A 2 29.61 -19.56 -10.75
N THR A 3 29.81 -18.26 -10.60
CA THR A 3 30.10 -17.33 -11.69
C THR A 3 30.47 -15.99 -11.05
N VAL A 4 31.73 -15.58 -11.23
CA VAL A 4 32.05 -14.15 -11.31
C VAL A 4 31.24 -13.64 -12.49
N SER A 5 30.38 -12.63 -12.31
CA SER A 5 29.69 -12.04 -13.47
C SER A 5 30.69 -11.38 -14.40
N GLU A 6 30.36 -11.36 -15.68
CA GLU A 6 31.04 -10.52 -16.66
C GLU A 6 31.05 -9.06 -16.19
N ASP A 7 32.08 -8.31 -16.57
CA ASP A 7 32.21 -6.90 -16.22
C ASP A 7 31.06 -6.12 -16.83
N ASN A 8 30.03 -5.90 -16.01
CA ASN A 8 28.84 -5.17 -16.38
C ASN A 8 29.01 -3.71 -16.00
N VAL A 9 28.74 -2.82 -16.97
CA VAL A 9 28.66 -1.38 -16.78
C VAL A 9 27.23 -0.94 -17.07
N LEU A 10 26.54 -0.52 -16.02
CA LEU A 10 25.25 0.15 -16.13
C LEU A 10 25.51 1.63 -16.41
N SER A 11 25.00 2.15 -17.53
CA SER A 11 25.13 3.57 -17.89
C SER A 11 23.76 4.21 -18.07
N VAL A 12 23.59 5.39 -17.48
CA VAL A 12 22.38 6.20 -17.57
C VAL A 12 22.72 7.51 -18.27
N PHE A 13 22.01 7.81 -19.36
CA PHE A 13 22.25 8.98 -20.20
C PHE A 13 21.02 9.88 -20.27
N GLY A 14 21.14 11.09 -19.72
CA GLY A 14 20.17 12.18 -19.87
C GLY A 14 18.77 11.82 -19.40
N LEU A 15 18.68 11.06 -18.31
CA LEU A 15 17.41 10.55 -17.80
C LEU A 15 16.57 11.67 -17.18
N SER A 16 15.37 11.88 -17.72
CA SER A 16 14.40 12.84 -17.17
C SER A 16 13.05 12.19 -16.93
N LEU A 17 12.40 12.62 -15.85
CA LEU A 17 11.08 12.17 -15.45
C LEU A 17 10.22 13.39 -15.09
N ASN A 18 9.17 13.60 -15.87
CA ASN A 18 8.09 14.51 -15.56
C ASN A 18 6.87 13.71 -15.09
N LEU A 19 6.39 13.99 -13.88
CA LEU A 19 5.12 13.45 -13.38
C LEU A 19 4.16 14.61 -13.16
N LYS A 20 3.01 14.57 -13.85
CA LYS A 20 1.90 15.52 -13.66
C LYS A 20 2.32 17.00 -13.76
N GLY A 21 3.28 17.31 -14.64
CA GLY A 21 3.78 18.68 -14.83
C GLY A 21 4.93 19.09 -13.89
N CYS A 22 5.33 18.21 -12.96
CA CYS A 22 6.51 18.43 -12.11
C CYS A 22 7.70 17.61 -12.62
N ASP A 23 8.82 18.27 -12.91
CA ASP A 23 10.08 17.62 -13.23
C ASP A 23 10.74 17.09 -11.96
N ILE A 24 10.70 15.77 -11.76
CA ILE A 24 11.27 15.11 -10.59
C ILE A 24 12.74 14.74 -10.82
N LEU A 25 13.07 14.28 -12.03
CA LEU A 25 14.44 13.96 -12.42
C LEU A 25 14.79 14.77 -13.67
N LYS A 26 15.95 15.42 -13.67
CA LYS A 26 16.37 16.36 -14.71
C LYS A 26 17.72 15.92 -15.28
N LYS A 27 17.68 15.28 -16.45
CA LYS A 27 18.85 14.88 -17.27
C LYS A 27 19.96 14.18 -16.48
N ILE A 28 19.60 13.24 -15.61
CA ILE A 28 20.56 12.49 -14.77
C ILE A 28 21.50 11.66 -15.64
N GLN A 29 22.80 11.69 -15.30
CA GLN A 29 23.86 10.95 -15.97
C GLN A 29 24.81 10.34 -14.95
N PHE A 30 25.05 9.03 -15.05
CA PHE A 30 26.08 8.33 -14.28
C PHE A 30 26.38 6.95 -14.88
N SER A 31 27.44 6.30 -14.40
CA SER A 31 27.76 4.91 -14.70
C SER A 31 28.04 4.11 -13.43
N ALA A 32 27.79 2.81 -13.43
CA ALA A 32 28.09 1.93 -12.31
C ALA A 32 28.76 0.67 -12.85
N CYS A 33 29.94 0.34 -12.31
CA CYS A 33 30.73 -0.80 -12.74
C CYS A 33 30.49 -2.01 -11.83
N SER A 34 30.85 -3.19 -12.31
CA SER A 34 30.84 -4.42 -11.52
C SER A 34 31.96 -4.40 -10.48
N GLY A 35 31.71 -4.97 -9.30
CA GLY A 35 32.65 -4.95 -8.18
C GLY A 35 32.58 -3.67 -7.33
N ASP A 36 31.97 -2.60 -7.84
CA ASP A 36 31.82 -1.33 -7.13
C ASP A 36 30.53 -1.27 -6.30
N LEU A 37 30.63 -0.70 -5.10
CA LEU A 37 29.48 -0.30 -4.28
C LEU A 37 29.19 1.20 -4.47
N LEU A 38 28.11 1.52 -5.18
CA LEU A 38 27.70 2.89 -5.49
C LEU A 38 26.65 3.39 -4.48
N ALA A 39 26.97 4.46 -3.75
CA ALA A 39 26.02 5.17 -2.88
C ALA A 39 25.30 6.29 -3.61
N VAL A 40 23.97 6.27 -3.56
CA VAL A 40 23.09 7.37 -4.01
C VAL A 40 22.67 8.15 -2.77
N MET A 41 23.19 9.37 -2.63
CA MET A 41 22.95 10.25 -1.48
C MET A 41 22.29 11.55 -1.92
N GLY A 42 21.62 12.22 -0.99
CA GLY A 42 20.91 13.46 -1.27
C GLY A 42 19.83 13.72 -0.21
N GLU A 43 19.34 14.95 -0.16
CA GLU A 43 18.26 15.34 0.74
C GLU A 43 16.97 14.53 0.50
N SER A 44 16.07 14.51 1.48
CA SER A 44 14.73 13.96 1.29
C SER A 44 14.00 14.71 0.18
N GLY A 45 13.37 13.99 -0.76
CA GLY A 45 12.71 14.61 -1.91
C GLY A 45 13.60 14.86 -3.14
N SER A 46 14.92 14.65 -3.06
CA SER A 46 15.85 14.81 -4.20
C SER A 46 15.66 13.85 -5.38
N GLY A 47 14.76 12.86 -5.26
CA GLY A 47 14.46 11.90 -6.33
C GLY A 47 15.21 10.56 -6.26
N LYS A 48 15.91 10.23 -5.16
CA LYS A 48 16.65 8.97 -4.96
C LYS A 48 15.83 7.70 -5.24
N THR A 49 14.74 7.51 -4.50
CA THR A 49 13.83 6.35 -4.67
C THR A 49 13.19 6.34 -6.06
N THR A 50 12.88 7.53 -6.60
CA THR A 50 12.32 7.67 -7.95
C THR A 50 13.32 7.20 -9.01
N LEU A 51 14.59 7.58 -8.89
CA LEU A 51 15.67 7.12 -9.77
C LEU A 51 15.80 5.60 -9.73
N MET A 52 15.80 5.00 -8.53
CA MET A 52 15.86 3.54 -8.36
C MET A 52 14.67 2.84 -9.02
N ASN A 53 13.46 3.38 -8.85
CA ASN A 53 12.24 2.83 -9.47
C ASN A 53 12.25 2.93 -11.00
N VAL A 54 12.85 3.98 -11.57
CA VAL A 54 13.02 4.14 -13.01
C VAL A 54 14.01 3.10 -13.55
N ILE A 55 15.17 2.93 -12.90
CA ILE A 55 16.17 1.93 -13.31
C ILE A 55 15.59 0.51 -13.22
N ALA A 56 14.84 0.21 -12.16
CA ALA A 56 14.15 -1.08 -12.01
C ALA A 56 13.01 -1.30 -13.02
N GLY A 57 12.63 -0.30 -13.80
CA GLY A 57 11.50 -0.37 -14.73
C GLY A 57 10.14 -0.48 -14.05
N ARG A 58 10.03 0.05 -12.83
CA ARG A 58 8.77 0.18 -12.07
C ARG A 58 8.06 1.48 -12.40
N GLN A 59 8.80 2.50 -12.81
CA GLN A 59 8.31 3.79 -13.26
C GLN A 59 8.79 4.05 -14.69
N ALA A 60 7.87 4.45 -15.59
CA ALA A 60 8.25 4.90 -16.93
C ALA A 60 8.90 6.30 -16.85
N PHE A 61 9.95 6.53 -17.65
CA PHE A 61 10.64 7.81 -17.76
C PHE A 61 10.25 8.55 -19.04
N THR A 62 10.40 9.87 -19.04
CA THR A 62 9.96 10.75 -20.15
C THR A 62 11.00 10.83 -21.25
N SER A 63 12.29 10.93 -20.89
CA SER A 63 13.39 10.99 -21.85
C SER A 63 14.69 10.44 -21.26
N GLY A 64 15.65 10.12 -22.13
CA GLY A 64 16.95 9.52 -21.79
C GLY A 64 17.11 8.08 -22.27
N LYS A 65 18.26 7.49 -21.99
CA LYS A 65 18.59 6.10 -22.35
C LYS A 65 19.29 5.42 -21.17
N ILE A 66 18.89 4.19 -20.86
CA ILE A 66 19.58 3.32 -19.90
C ILE A 66 20.16 2.16 -20.69
N THR A 67 21.46 1.93 -20.54
CA THR A 67 22.18 0.84 -21.21
C THR A 67 22.92 -0.03 -20.21
N LEU A 68 23.03 -1.31 -20.50
CA LEU A 68 23.92 -2.24 -19.83
C LEU A 68 24.90 -2.77 -20.87
N ASN A 69 26.20 -2.53 -20.67
CA ASN A 69 27.26 -2.90 -21.63
C ASN A 69 26.99 -2.36 -23.05
N GLY A 70 26.50 -1.13 -23.16
CA GLY A 70 26.13 -0.49 -24.43
C GLY A 70 24.77 -0.91 -25.01
N ALA A 71 24.26 -2.09 -24.65
CA ALA A 71 22.94 -2.55 -25.09
C ALA A 71 21.80 -1.87 -24.31
N PRO A 72 20.63 -1.60 -24.94
CA PRO A 72 19.51 -0.97 -24.25
C PRO A 72 19.00 -1.86 -23.10
N PHE A 73 18.78 -1.26 -21.94
CA PHE A 73 18.33 -1.97 -20.74
C PHE A 73 16.84 -2.32 -20.80
N GLY A 74 16.54 -3.34 -21.61
CA GLY A 74 15.20 -3.82 -21.91
C GLY A 74 14.57 -4.66 -20.80
N LYS A 75 13.31 -5.06 -21.03
CA LYS A 75 12.49 -5.82 -20.06
C LYS A 75 13.12 -7.15 -19.65
N GLN A 76 13.93 -7.77 -20.50
CA GLN A 76 14.59 -9.06 -20.23
C GLN A 76 15.76 -8.89 -19.24
N LEU A 77 16.66 -7.94 -19.48
CA LEU A 77 17.79 -7.64 -18.59
C LEU A 77 17.30 -7.18 -17.21
N ARG A 78 16.19 -6.44 -17.15
CA ARG A 78 15.53 -6.05 -15.89
C ARG A 78 15.03 -7.24 -15.05
N ARG A 79 14.82 -8.44 -15.63
CA ARG A 79 14.46 -9.64 -14.85
C ARG A 79 15.66 -10.24 -14.10
N ARG A 80 16.89 -9.92 -14.51
CA ARG A 80 18.13 -10.31 -13.82
C ARG A 80 18.55 -9.29 -12.75
N LEU A 81 17.78 -8.21 -12.59
CA LEU A 81 17.98 -7.19 -11.57
C LEU A 81 17.26 -7.58 -10.28
N GLY A 82 17.96 -7.52 -9.15
CA GLY A 82 17.39 -7.65 -7.81
C GLY A 82 17.00 -6.27 -7.28
N PHE A 83 15.84 -6.16 -6.63
CA PHE A 83 15.38 -4.91 -6.04
C PHE A 83 14.87 -5.10 -4.61
N VAL A 84 15.59 -4.51 -3.66
CA VAL A 84 15.20 -4.48 -2.25
C VAL A 84 14.45 -3.18 -1.96
N LEU A 85 13.18 -3.30 -1.56
CA LEU A 85 12.33 -2.18 -1.17
C LEU A 85 12.80 -1.54 0.14
N GLN A 86 12.44 -0.27 0.36
CA GLN A 86 12.63 0.42 1.64
C GLN A 86 11.92 -0.31 2.78
N ASN A 87 10.62 -0.60 2.60
CA ASN A 87 9.81 -1.34 3.57
C ASN A 87 9.86 -2.86 3.34
N ASP A 88 10.16 -3.60 4.40
CA ASP A 88 10.24 -5.06 4.37
C ASP A 88 8.87 -5.71 4.52
N VAL A 89 8.22 -5.98 3.39
CA VAL A 89 6.93 -6.68 3.36
C VAL A 89 7.12 -8.20 3.31
N PHE A 90 6.57 -8.91 4.28
CA PHE A 90 6.59 -10.37 4.43
C PHE A 90 5.30 -10.90 5.07
N PHE A 91 5.05 -12.20 4.96
CA PHE A 91 4.01 -12.86 5.76
C PHE A 91 4.49 -13.04 7.21
N SER A 92 3.78 -12.46 8.18
CA SER A 92 4.15 -12.48 9.61
C SER A 92 4.27 -13.89 10.19
N ASN A 93 3.39 -14.81 9.78
CA ASN A 93 3.22 -16.13 10.39
C ASN A 93 4.17 -17.21 9.86
N LEU A 94 4.97 -16.89 8.83
CA LEU A 94 5.96 -17.82 8.28
C LEU A 94 7.31 -17.64 8.96
N THR A 95 8.10 -18.70 9.00
CA THR A 95 9.50 -18.60 9.46
C THR A 95 10.39 -18.03 8.37
N LEU A 96 11.56 -17.53 8.76
CA LEU A 96 12.58 -17.07 7.81
C LEU A 96 12.98 -18.19 6.84
N TRP A 97 13.20 -19.40 7.36
CA TRP A 97 13.56 -20.58 6.57
C TRP A 97 12.49 -20.89 5.52
N GLU A 98 11.21 -20.88 5.91
CA GLU A 98 10.11 -21.11 4.99
C GLU A 98 10.07 -20.05 3.89
N THR A 99 10.19 -18.79 4.25
CA THR A 99 10.18 -17.67 3.30
C THR A 99 11.30 -17.81 2.26
N LEU A 100 12.52 -18.11 2.71
CA LEU A 100 13.67 -18.34 1.82
C LEU A 100 13.49 -19.60 0.97
N TYR A 101 12.96 -20.69 1.57
CA TYR A 101 12.69 -21.93 0.87
C TYR A 101 11.66 -21.73 -0.25
N PHE A 102 10.54 -21.05 0.02
CA PHE A 102 9.52 -20.74 -0.97
C PHE A 102 10.08 -19.87 -2.09
N THR A 103 10.84 -18.84 -1.73
CA THR A 103 11.50 -17.93 -2.68
C THR A 103 12.45 -18.71 -3.59
N ALA A 104 13.28 -19.58 -3.01
CA ALA A 104 14.22 -20.43 -3.75
C ALA A 104 13.47 -21.39 -4.69
N MET A 105 12.40 -22.04 -4.23
CA MET A 105 11.67 -23.02 -5.04
C MET A 105 10.94 -22.38 -6.24
N ILE A 106 10.46 -21.14 -6.10
CA ILE A 106 9.70 -20.42 -7.12
C ILE A 106 10.60 -19.64 -8.08
N ARG A 107 11.60 -18.93 -7.57
CA ARG A 107 12.46 -18.03 -8.36
C ARG A 107 13.66 -18.74 -8.99
N LEU A 108 14.16 -19.84 -8.42
CA LEU A 108 15.26 -20.59 -9.03
C LEU A 108 14.76 -21.50 -10.17
N PRO A 109 15.50 -21.59 -11.28
CA PRO A 109 15.14 -22.43 -12.42
C PRO A 109 14.83 -23.89 -12.05
N GLU A 110 13.89 -24.52 -12.76
CA GLU A 110 13.54 -25.95 -12.56
C GLU A 110 14.68 -26.91 -12.92
N ARG A 111 15.62 -26.51 -13.78
CA ARG A 111 16.81 -27.30 -14.11
C ARG A 111 17.69 -27.63 -12.89
N LEU A 112 17.60 -26.85 -11.82
CA LEU A 112 18.38 -27.06 -10.61
C LEU A 112 17.67 -28.09 -9.71
N SER A 113 18.42 -29.10 -9.26
CA SER A 113 17.92 -30.08 -8.29
C SER A 113 17.54 -29.40 -6.97
N ARG A 114 16.65 -30.04 -6.20
CA ARG A 114 16.23 -29.51 -4.89
C ARG A 114 17.43 -29.31 -3.95
N GLU A 115 18.38 -30.23 -3.95
CA GLU A 115 19.61 -30.15 -3.15
C GLU A 115 20.48 -28.97 -3.55
N GLU A 116 20.62 -28.71 -4.85
CA GLU A 116 21.36 -27.56 -5.36
C GLU A 116 20.71 -26.23 -4.94
N LYS A 117 19.37 -26.16 -5.02
CA LYS A 117 18.62 -24.98 -4.53
C LYS A 117 18.85 -24.76 -3.03
N LEU A 118 18.83 -25.83 -2.23
CA LEU A 118 19.09 -25.75 -0.78
C LEU A 118 20.53 -25.38 -0.46
N ARG A 119 21.50 -25.86 -1.24
CA ARG A 119 22.90 -25.48 -1.08
C ARG A 119 23.09 -23.98 -1.28
N ARG A 120 22.54 -23.41 -2.35
CA ARG A 120 22.56 -21.96 -2.61
C ARG A 120 21.90 -21.16 -1.50
N LEU A 121 20.78 -21.66 -0.97
CA LEU A 121 20.09 -21.03 0.14
C LEU A 121 21.00 -20.97 1.37
N ASN A 122 21.64 -22.09 1.73
CA ASN A 122 22.56 -22.15 2.87
C ASN A 122 23.77 -21.22 2.69
N GLU A 123 24.35 -21.14 1.48
CA GLU A 123 25.45 -20.21 1.18
C GLU A 123 25.05 -18.74 1.49
N ILE A 124 23.85 -18.30 1.07
CA ILE A 124 23.38 -16.93 1.31
C ILE A 124 23.11 -16.67 2.79
N VAL A 125 22.54 -17.67 3.48
CA VAL A 125 22.29 -17.59 4.91
C VAL A 125 23.59 -17.39 5.71
N ASP A 126 24.68 -18.01 5.25
CA ASP A 126 26.00 -17.87 5.85
C ASP A 126 26.63 -16.52 5.51
N ILE A 127 26.52 -16.04 4.25
CA ILE A 127 27.03 -14.71 3.83
C ILE A 127 26.40 -13.58 4.66
N LEU A 128 25.09 -13.64 4.91
CA LEU A 128 24.35 -12.59 5.61
C LEU A 128 24.31 -12.78 7.15
N ASP A 129 24.91 -13.86 7.68
CA ASP A 129 24.91 -14.19 9.11
C ASP A 129 23.48 -14.18 9.72
N ILE A 130 22.56 -14.88 9.07
CA ILE A 130 21.15 -15.02 9.49
C ILE A 130 20.79 -16.45 9.94
N ARG A 131 21.79 -17.32 10.09
CA ARG A 131 21.61 -18.74 10.46
C ARG A 131 20.87 -18.93 11.78
N LYS A 132 21.13 -18.10 12.77
CA LYS A 132 20.51 -18.17 14.11
C LYS A 132 18.99 -17.91 14.07
N CYS A 133 18.52 -17.20 13.05
CA CYS A 133 17.16 -16.67 12.98
C CYS A 133 16.26 -17.49 12.02
N LEU A 134 16.78 -18.55 11.41
CA LEU A 134 16.09 -19.35 10.39
C LEU A 134 14.73 -19.90 10.84
N HIS A 135 14.63 -20.35 12.08
CA HIS A 135 13.41 -20.94 12.63
C HIS A 135 12.53 -19.95 13.39
N THR A 136 12.92 -18.67 13.41
CA THR A 136 12.12 -17.60 14.01
C THR A 136 11.06 -17.14 13.01
N VAL A 137 9.86 -16.85 13.51
CA VAL A 137 8.79 -16.24 12.70
C VAL A 137 9.18 -14.82 12.27
N MET A 138 8.73 -14.40 11.09
CA MET A 138 8.97 -13.03 10.62
C MET A 138 8.34 -12.03 11.61
N GLY A 139 7.11 -12.30 12.04
CA GLY A 139 6.35 -11.45 12.95
C GLY A 139 5.97 -10.09 12.37
N ASP A 140 5.12 -9.37 13.09
CA ASP A 140 4.63 -8.03 12.77
C ASP A 140 4.64 -7.14 14.02
N MET A 141 3.78 -6.11 14.06
CA MET A 141 3.66 -5.20 15.20
C MET A 141 3.01 -5.88 16.42
N PHE A 142 2.15 -6.88 16.21
CA PHE A 142 1.39 -7.56 17.25
C PHE A 142 2.05 -8.88 17.69
N THR A 143 2.77 -9.52 16.77
CA THR A 143 3.46 -10.79 16.97
C THR A 143 4.97 -10.56 16.96
N ARG A 144 5.62 -10.84 18.09
CA ARG A 144 7.09 -10.74 18.19
C ARG A 144 7.73 -11.73 17.22
N GLY A 145 8.58 -11.22 16.34
CA GLY A 145 9.36 -12.03 15.40
C GLY A 145 10.80 -11.54 15.27
N LEU A 146 11.30 -11.53 14.04
CA LEU A 146 12.63 -11.02 13.71
C LEU A 146 12.79 -9.53 14.08
N SER A 147 14.00 -9.14 14.47
CA SER A 147 14.37 -7.73 14.61
C SER A 147 14.37 -7.03 13.24
N GLY A 148 14.28 -5.69 13.23
CA GLY A 148 14.33 -4.91 11.98
C GLY A 148 15.56 -5.21 11.12
N GLY A 149 16.74 -5.32 11.73
CA GLY A 149 17.98 -5.68 11.03
C GLY A 149 18.03 -7.10 10.49
N GLU A 150 17.40 -8.05 11.17
CA GLU A 150 17.26 -9.42 10.65
C GLU A 150 16.24 -9.48 9.51
N LYS A 151 15.12 -8.75 9.60
CA LYS A 151 14.15 -8.63 8.50
C LYS A 151 14.76 -8.00 7.27
N LYS A 152 15.59 -6.97 7.44
CA LYS A 152 16.25 -6.32 6.30
C LYS A 152 17.24 -7.24 5.60
N ARG A 153 18.05 -7.97 6.38
CA ARG A 153 18.93 -9.02 5.85
C ARG A 153 18.15 -10.15 5.17
N ALA A 154 16.99 -10.54 5.70
CA ALA A 154 16.11 -11.50 5.04
C ALA A 154 15.59 -10.99 3.69
N SER A 155 15.29 -9.69 3.58
CA SER A 155 14.87 -9.03 2.34
C SER A 155 15.97 -9.05 1.29
N VAL A 156 17.20 -8.72 1.69
CA VAL A 156 18.39 -8.85 0.85
C VAL A 156 18.61 -10.30 0.43
N ALA A 157 18.49 -11.26 1.35
CA ALA A 157 18.64 -12.69 1.06
C ALA A 157 17.66 -13.18 -0.02
N CYS A 158 16.41 -12.72 0.02
CA CYS A 158 15.38 -13.09 -0.96
C CYS A 158 15.74 -12.65 -2.39
N GLU A 159 16.41 -11.50 -2.54
CA GLU A 159 16.87 -11.00 -3.84
C GLU A 159 18.20 -11.62 -4.27
N LEU A 160 19.11 -11.90 -3.32
CA LEU A 160 20.37 -12.58 -3.60
C LEU A 160 20.18 -14.04 -4.05
N LEU A 161 19.08 -14.69 -3.66
CA LEU A 161 18.75 -16.06 -4.08
C LEU A 161 18.70 -16.23 -5.59
N THR A 162 18.33 -15.19 -6.33
CA THR A 162 18.28 -15.23 -7.79
C THR A 162 19.63 -15.00 -8.47
N ASP A 163 20.69 -14.75 -7.71
CA ASP A 163 22.03 -14.41 -8.22
C ASP A 163 21.96 -13.25 -9.25
N PRO A 164 21.41 -12.08 -8.85
CA PRO A 164 21.24 -10.95 -9.77
C PRO A 164 22.61 -10.38 -10.16
N ASP A 165 22.75 -9.83 -11.37
CA ASP A 165 23.99 -9.14 -11.79
C ASP A 165 24.03 -7.69 -11.28
N ILE A 166 22.85 -7.08 -11.19
CA ILE A 166 22.64 -5.73 -10.67
C ILE A 166 21.71 -5.85 -9.47
N LEU A 167 22.14 -5.34 -8.32
CA LEU A 167 21.34 -5.28 -7.11
C LEU A 167 21.07 -3.82 -6.73
N LEU A 168 19.79 -3.46 -6.67
CA LEU A 168 19.32 -2.16 -6.22
C LEU A 168 18.78 -2.29 -4.80
N LEU A 169 19.29 -1.48 -3.87
CA LEU A 169 18.79 -1.41 -2.50
C LEU A 169 18.29 -0.01 -2.17
N ASP A 170 17.01 0.10 -1.83
CA ASP A 170 16.42 1.35 -1.39
C ASP A 170 16.49 1.47 0.15
N GLU A 171 17.29 2.42 0.62
CA GLU A 171 17.56 2.76 2.02
C GLU A 171 17.75 1.53 2.93
N PRO A 172 18.76 0.67 2.67
CA PRO A 172 18.90 -0.56 3.41
C PRO A 172 19.32 -0.38 4.87
N THR A 173 19.77 0.82 5.24
CA THR A 173 20.24 1.16 6.59
C THR A 173 19.17 1.85 7.44
N SER A 174 18.00 2.17 6.87
CA SER A 174 16.93 2.86 7.57
C SER A 174 16.33 1.97 8.68
N GLY A 175 16.12 2.54 9.86
CA GLY A 175 15.61 1.82 11.03
C GLY A 175 16.59 0.84 11.68
N LEU A 176 17.86 0.83 11.28
CA LEU A 176 18.92 0.01 11.88
C LEU A 176 19.80 0.81 12.83
N ASP A 177 20.34 0.16 13.86
CA ASP A 177 21.42 0.72 14.66
C ASP A 177 22.71 0.81 13.83
N SER A 178 23.60 1.72 14.22
CA SER A 178 24.85 1.99 13.49
C SER A 178 25.73 0.75 13.33
N SER A 179 25.76 -0.15 14.32
CA SER A 179 26.58 -1.35 14.28
C SER A 179 26.04 -2.40 13.29
N THR A 180 24.73 -2.60 13.25
CA THR A 180 24.07 -3.52 12.30
C THR A 180 24.10 -2.97 10.89
N SER A 181 23.89 -1.66 10.72
CA SER A 181 24.02 -0.96 9.44
C SER A 181 25.42 -1.15 8.82
N LEU A 182 26.48 -0.92 9.60
CA LEU A 182 27.86 -1.10 9.16
C LEU A 182 28.14 -2.56 8.74
N LYS A 183 27.65 -3.54 9.50
CA LYS A 183 27.80 -4.96 9.16
C LYS A 183 27.11 -5.30 7.85
N LEU A 184 25.89 -4.82 7.64
CA LEU A 184 25.15 -5.04 6.40
C LEU A 184 25.87 -4.45 5.18
N VAL A 185 26.31 -3.18 5.27
CA VAL A 185 27.02 -2.52 4.15
C VAL A 185 28.34 -3.21 3.87
N ARG A 186 29.07 -3.66 4.89
CA ARG A 186 30.28 -4.47 4.71
C ARG A 186 30.00 -5.79 3.99
N GLN A 187 28.96 -6.52 4.39
CA GLN A 187 28.55 -7.75 3.72
C GLN A 187 28.17 -7.51 2.25
N LEU A 188 27.50 -6.40 1.95
CA LEU A 188 27.17 -6.00 0.58
C LEU A 188 28.44 -5.68 -0.22
N LYS A 189 29.40 -4.97 0.37
CA LYS A 189 30.71 -4.69 -0.26
C LYS A 189 31.47 -5.98 -0.56
N ASP A 190 31.60 -6.86 0.43
CA ASP A 190 32.30 -8.13 0.28
C ASP A 190 31.64 -8.99 -0.80
N PHE A 191 30.30 -8.97 -0.88
CA PHE A 191 29.53 -9.65 -1.93
C PHE A 191 29.77 -9.04 -3.33
N ALA A 192 29.77 -7.70 -3.44
CA ALA A 192 30.05 -7.00 -4.71
C ALA A 192 31.41 -7.40 -5.27
N VAL A 193 32.44 -7.37 -4.42
CA VAL A 193 33.84 -7.67 -4.80
C VAL A 193 34.02 -9.16 -5.12
N THR A 194 33.52 -10.06 -4.26
CA THR A 194 33.76 -11.51 -4.40
C THR A 194 33.07 -12.10 -5.65
N PHE A 195 31.87 -11.62 -5.97
CA PHE A 195 31.07 -12.14 -7.08
C PHE A 195 31.05 -11.22 -8.31
N ASN A 196 31.80 -10.12 -8.28
CA ASN A 196 31.87 -9.08 -9.32
C ASN A 196 30.49 -8.53 -9.70
N LYS A 197 29.71 -8.10 -8.71
CA LYS A 197 28.32 -7.64 -8.88
C LYS A 197 28.25 -6.11 -8.85
N THR A 198 27.31 -5.53 -9.59
CA THR A 198 27.02 -4.09 -9.52
C THR A 198 25.97 -3.84 -8.43
N ILE A 199 26.32 -3.11 -7.38
CA ILE A 199 25.39 -2.81 -6.28
C ILE A 199 25.19 -1.30 -6.16
N LEU A 200 23.94 -0.85 -6.29
CA LEU A 200 23.54 0.52 -6.02
C LEU A 200 22.70 0.58 -4.75
N VAL A 201 23.04 1.53 -3.88
CA VAL A 201 22.40 1.69 -2.58
C VAL A 201 21.99 3.14 -2.37
N THR A 202 20.71 3.43 -2.13
CA THR A 202 20.31 4.75 -1.65
C THR A 202 20.53 4.83 -0.14
N ILE A 203 21.17 5.89 0.36
CA ILE A 203 21.40 6.06 1.80
C ILE A 203 21.14 7.49 2.22
N HIS A 204 20.40 7.63 3.31
CA HIS A 204 20.17 8.88 4.01
C HIS A 204 21.05 8.93 5.27
N GLN A 205 21.96 9.91 5.36
CA GLN A 205 22.82 10.20 6.51
C GLN A 205 23.58 8.97 7.10
N PRO A 206 24.52 8.36 6.36
CA PRO A 206 25.38 7.30 6.89
C PRO A 206 26.37 7.84 7.92
N SER A 207 26.70 6.98 8.91
CA SER A 207 27.88 7.19 9.76
C SER A 207 29.16 7.28 8.93
N SER A 208 30.17 8.01 9.41
CA SER A 208 31.48 8.15 8.76
C SER A 208 32.12 6.81 8.38
N GLN A 209 32.06 5.79 9.27
CA GLN A 209 32.59 4.46 8.99
C GLN A 209 31.90 3.77 7.80
N THR A 210 30.58 3.94 7.70
CA THR A 210 29.78 3.39 6.59
C THR A 210 30.06 4.15 5.30
N TYR A 211 30.21 5.48 5.36
CA TYR A 211 30.54 6.31 4.20
C TYR A 211 31.85 5.86 3.53
N HIS A 212 32.86 5.53 4.32
CA HIS A 212 34.15 5.03 3.83
C HIS A 212 34.12 3.60 3.25
N LEU A 213 32.97 2.92 3.23
CA LEU A 213 32.82 1.65 2.53
C LEU A 213 32.40 1.83 1.06
N PHE A 214 31.91 3.00 0.65
CA PHE A 214 31.47 3.23 -0.73
C PHE A 214 32.65 3.53 -1.64
N ASP A 215 32.65 2.91 -2.81
CA ASP A 215 33.69 3.13 -3.82
C ASP A 215 33.34 4.37 -4.66
N THR A 216 32.05 4.48 -5.02
CA THR A 216 31.50 5.54 -5.88
C THR A 216 30.32 6.23 -5.20
N LEU A 217 30.21 7.55 -5.37
CA LEU A 217 29.16 8.39 -4.82
C LEU A 217 28.42 9.11 -5.94
N LEU A 218 27.09 9.04 -5.90
CA LEU A 218 26.15 9.84 -6.69
C LEU A 218 25.37 10.75 -5.74
N LEU A 219 25.65 12.05 -5.79
CA LEU A 219 25.00 13.06 -4.97
C LEU A 219 23.90 13.76 -5.77
N LEU A 220 22.66 13.65 -5.28
CA LEU A 220 21.46 14.21 -5.89
C LEU A 220 20.92 15.38 -5.07
N THR A 221 20.52 16.45 -5.77
CA THR A 221 19.79 17.59 -5.19
C THR A 221 18.71 18.02 -6.19
N ARG A 222 17.47 18.24 -5.71
CA ARG A 222 16.34 18.74 -6.54
C ARG A 222 16.16 18.04 -7.91
N GLY A 223 16.43 16.73 -7.98
CA GLY A 223 16.31 15.94 -9.21
C GLY A 223 17.51 16.01 -10.17
N GLU A 224 18.58 16.72 -9.81
CA GLU A 224 19.80 16.92 -10.59
C GLU A 224 21.01 16.27 -9.89
N VAL A 225 22.07 16.03 -10.67
CA VAL A 225 23.32 15.44 -10.16
C VAL A 225 24.28 16.55 -9.75
N ALA A 226 24.47 16.72 -8.45
CA ALA A 226 25.45 17.66 -7.90
C ALA A 226 26.89 17.14 -8.05
N TYR A 227 27.09 15.84 -7.83
CA TYR A 227 28.38 15.20 -7.96
C TYR A 227 28.23 13.73 -8.33
N PHE A 228 29.10 13.23 -9.19
CA PHE A 228 29.26 11.81 -9.43
C PHE A 228 30.77 11.51 -9.54
N GLY A 229 31.25 10.46 -8.87
CA GLY A 229 32.66 10.09 -8.87
C GLY A 229 33.05 9.21 -7.68
N LYS A 230 34.35 9.10 -7.37
CA LYS A 230 34.81 8.35 -6.20
C LYS A 230 34.26 8.96 -4.91
N ALA A 231 33.94 8.13 -3.92
CA ALA A 231 33.42 8.63 -2.64
C ALA A 231 34.53 9.23 -1.75
N HIS A 232 35.76 8.72 -1.85
CA HIS A 232 36.86 9.11 -0.95
C HIS A 232 37.60 10.36 -1.44
N GLY A 233 37.54 11.44 -0.64
CA GLY A 233 38.34 12.68 -0.80
C GLY A 233 37.86 13.59 -1.93
N SER A 234 37.60 13.04 -3.11
CA SER A 234 37.20 13.78 -4.30
C SER A 234 35.92 14.64 -4.20
N PRO A 235 34.85 14.26 -3.47
CA PRO A 235 33.67 15.12 -3.36
C PRO A 235 33.95 16.37 -2.52
N LEU A 236 34.76 16.25 -1.46
CA LEU A 236 35.15 17.38 -0.62
C LEU A 236 36.09 18.33 -1.38
N ASP A 237 37.03 17.80 -2.14
CA ASP A 237 37.93 18.59 -2.98
C ASP A 237 37.16 19.34 -4.08
N PHE A 238 36.14 18.69 -4.67
CA PHE A 238 35.29 19.30 -5.68
C PHE A 238 34.47 20.47 -5.10
N LEU A 239 33.81 20.26 -3.97
CA LEU A 239 33.04 21.32 -3.30
C LEU A 239 33.94 22.43 -2.73
N GLY A 240 35.17 22.09 -2.32
CA GLY A 240 36.19 23.06 -1.88
C GLY A 240 36.51 24.13 -2.92
N ARG A 241 36.40 23.81 -4.22
CA ARG A 241 36.60 24.78 -5.32
C ARG A 241 35.55 25.89 -5.34
N PHE A 242 34.37 25.62 -4.80
CA PHE A 242 33.25 26.57 -4.70
C PHE A 242 33.17 27.24 -3.32
N GLY A 243 34.18 27.02 -2.47
CA GLY A 243 34.31 27.67 -1.16
C GLY A 243 33.69 26.89 0.01
N PHE A 244 33.21 25.67 -0.20
CA PHE A 244 32.69 24.82 0.87
C PHE A 244 33.82 24.00 1.50
N LYS A 245 34.15 24.26 2.77
CA LYS A 245 35.19 23.52 3.51
C LYS A 245 34.56 22.68 4.61
N CYS A 246 34.89 21.40 4.63
CA CYS A 246 34.49 20.48 5.69
C CYS A 246 35.57 20.47 6.79
N ASP A 247 35.15 20.52 8.05
CA ASP A 247 36.05 20.31 9.19
C ASP A 247 36.51 18.83 9.21
N PRO A 248 37.82 18.54 9.39
CA PRO A 248 38.33 17.17 9.48
C PRO A 248 37.66 16.28 10.56
N LEU A 249 37.08 16.87 11.61
CA LEU A 249 36.41 16.15 12.69
C LEU A 249 34.91 15.94 12.42
N TYR A 250 34.37 16.53 11.36
CA TYR A 250 32.96 16.42 11.01
C TYR A 250 32.70 15.26 10.06
N ASN A 251 31.49 14.69 10.11
CA ASN A 251 31.14 13.59 9.23
C ASN A 251 31.00 14.11 7.78
N PRO A 252 31.82 13.62 6.83
CA PRO A 252 31.76 14.11 5.45
C PRO A 252 30.39 13.87 4.83
N ALA A 253 29.72 12.76 5.15
CA ALA A 253 28.39 12.46 4.66
C ALA A 253 27.34 13.49 5.11
N ASP A 254 27.40 13.93 6.36
CA ASP A 254 26.47 14.92 6.91
C ASP A 254 26.75 16.29 6.30
N PHE A 255 28.02 16.67 6.16
CA PHE A 255 28.42 17.91 5.49
C PHE A 255 27.92 17.97 4.05
N LEU A 256 28.08 16.89 3.28
CA LEU A 256 27.58 16.84 1.91
C LEU A 256 26.07 17.06 1.85
N ILE A 257 25.30 16.44 2.73
CA ILE A 257 23.84 16.60 2.75
C ILE A 257 23.45 18.02 3.20
N GLU A 258 24.15 18.60 4.17
CA GLU A 258 23.93 19.96 4.67
C GLU A 258 24.16 21.01 3.57
N VAL A 259 25.28 20.92 2.85
CA VAL A 259 25.58 21.80 1.71
C VAL A 259 24.53 21.65 0.60
N MET A 260 23.98 20.46 0.39
CA MET A 260 22.92 20.25 -0.62
C MET A 260 21.56 20.83 -0.22
N LYS A 261 21.31 21.05 1.09
CA LYS A 261 20.06 21.66 1.59
C LYS A 261 20.08 23.18 1.44
N GLU A 262 21.25 23.80 1.54
CA GLU A 262 21.39 25.25 1.41
C GLU A 262 21.06 25.70 -0.03
N SER A 263 20.02 26.53 -0.19
CA SER A 263 19.67 27.13 -1.47
C SER A 263 20.55 28.33 -1.78
N THR A 264 21.76 28.08 -2.26
CA THR A 264 22.72 29.14 -2.63
C THR A 264 22.92 29.19 -4.14
N GLU A 265 23.18 30.37 -4.70
CA GLU A 265 23.60 30.54 -6.11
C GLU A 265 24.83 29.65 -6.43
N LYS A 266 25.70 29.45 -5.44
CA LYS A 266 26.87 28.56 -5.52
C LYS A 266 26.51 27.11 -5.81
N LEU A 267 25.38 26.62 -5.30
CA LEU A 267 24.93 25.24 -5.56
C LEU A 267 24.56 25.04 -7.03
N GLU A 268 23.96 26.05 -7.67
CA GLU A 268 23.66 26.00 -9.10
C GLU A 268 24.93 26.00 -9.96
N GLU A 269 25.97 26.73 -9.53
CA GLU A 269 27.29 26.69 -10.18
C GLU A 269 27.94 25.30 -10.08
N VAL A 270 27.83 24.65 -8.92
CA VAL A 270 28.31 23.27 -8.71
C VAL A 270 27.64 22.31 -9.70
N ILE A 271 26.31 22.40 -9.85
CA ILE A 271 25.54 21.52 -10.75
C ILE A 271 25.94 21.77 -12.21
N LYS A 272 26.06 23.03 -12.63
CA LYS A 272 26.50 23.40 -14.00
C LYS A 272 27.91 22.88 -14.29
N ALA A 273 28.85 23.09 -13.37
CA ALA A 273 30.23 22.63 -13.52
C ALA A 273 30.33 21.10 -13.61
N ASN A 274 29.53 20.37 -12.83
CA ASN A 274 29.46 18.91 -12.93
C ASN A 274 28.91 18.46 -14.30
N ALA A 275 27.85 19.10 -14.80
CA ALA A 275 27.28 18.81 -16.11
C ALA A 275 28.28 19.04 -17.26
N GLU A 276 29.13 20.06 -17.16
CA GLU A 276 30.20 20.34 -18.13
C GLU A 276 31.37 19.34 -18.03
N SER A 277 31.76 18.98 -16.81
CA SER A 277 32.83 17.99 -16.57
C SER A 277 32.46 16.62 -17.16
N TYR A 278 31.21 16.18 -16.99
CA TYR A 278 30.72 14.92 -17.56
C TYR A 278 30.57 14.94 -19.08
N GLN A 279 30.18 16.08 -19.68
CA GLN A 279 30.15 16.23 -21.14
C GLN A 279 31.56 16.11 -21.75
N THR A 280 32.57 16.62 -21.05
CA THR A 280 33.98 16.55 -21.48
C THR A 280 34.53 15.13 -21.35
N PHE A 281 34.16 14.39 -20.29
CA PHE A 281 34.55 13.00 -20.08
C PHE A 281 33.93 12.04 -21.11
N ASN A 282 32.71 12.32 -21.61
CA ASN A 282 32.02 11.53 -22.64
C ASN A 282 32.32 11.97 -24.09
N ALA A 283 33.11 13.02 -24.30
CA ALA A 283 33.53 13.47 -25.64
C ALA A 283 34.22 12.39 -26.52
N PRO A 284 35.01 11.43 -25.97
CA PRO A 284 35.56 10.33 -26.76
C PRO A 284 34.54 9.23 -27.10
N LEU A 285 33.55 8.96 -26.23
CA LEU A 285 32.47 7.99 -26.49
C LEU A 285 31.51 8.47 -27.59
N LYS A 286 31.26 9.79 -27.64
CA LYS A 286 30.50 10.42 -28.73
C LYS A 286 31.22 10.32 -30.08
N LYS A 287 32.56 10.30 -30.08
CA LYS A 287 33.36 10.07 -31.30
C LYS A 287 33.23 8.64 -31.82
N LEU A 288 33.09 7.65 -30.95
CA LEU A 288 32.86 6.24 -31.31
C LEU A 288 31.48 6.02 -31.94
N GLU A 289 30.41 6.62 -31.41
CA GLU A 289 29.08 6.61 -32.06
C GLU A 289 29.10 7.31 -33.44
N ILE A 290 29.92 8.35 -33.62
CA ILE A 290 30.08 9.03 -34.92
C ILE A 290 30.95 8.20 -35.89
N THR A 291 31.84 7.32 -35.40
CA THR A 291 32.66 6.46 -36.28
C THR A 291 31.88 5.24 -36.78
N GLU A 292 30.92 4.71 -36.00
CA GLU A 292 29.95 3.72 -36.50
C GLU A 292 28.93 4.33 -37.48
N GLY A 293 28.67 5.64 -37.38
CA GLY A 293 27.89 6.39 -38.37
C GLY A 293 28.64 6.72 -39.68
N LEU A 294 29.95 6.48 -39.76
CA LEU A 294 30.80 6.85 -40.90
C LEU A 294 31.44 5.66 -41.65
N THR A 295 31.14 4.41 -41.27
CA THR A 295 31.62 3.21 -41.98
C THR A 295 30.65 2.67 -43.05
N ASN A 296 29.61 3.42 -43.44
CA ASN A 296 28.83 3.17 -44.67
C ASN A 296 29.50 3.75 -45.94
N LYS A 297 30.83 3.77 -46.00
CA LYS A 297 31.60 3.99 -47.23
C LYS A 297 32.68 2.91 -47.39
N ALA A 298 32.24 1.66 -47.56
CA ALA A 298 32.98 0.72 -48.40
C ALA A 298 32.57 1.03 -49.86
N PHE A 299 33.46 1.65 -50.62
CA PHE A 299 34.26 0.96 -51.61
C PHE A 299 33.39 0.40 -52.74
N VAL A 300 33.02 1.29 -53.66
CA VAL A 300 32.54 0.94 -54.99
C VAL A 300 33.77 0.45 -55.77
N PRO A 301 33.87 -0.82 -56.20
CA PRO A 301 34.80 -1.17 -57.24
C PRO A 301 34.28 -0.59 -58.55
N ASP A 302 35.17 0.11 -59.24
CA ASP A 302 34.98 0.59 -60.60
C ASP A 302 34.55 -0.57 -61.52
N LEU A 303 33.35 -0.47 -62.08
CA LEU A 303 32.79 -1.41 -63.04
C LEU A 303 32.24 -0.61 -64.24
N SER A 304 33.14 0.14 -64.86
CA SER A 304 32.99 0.70 -66.20
C SER A 304 33.75 -0.15 -67.24
N ALA A 305 33.54 -1.47 -67.22
CA ALA A 305 33.92 -2.36 -68.30
C ALA A 305 33.19 -3.71 -68.15
N ILE A 306 32.06 -3.87 -68.83
CA ILE A 306 31.74 -5.02 -69.69
C ILE A 306 30.49 -4.63 -70.47
N GLU A 307 30.79 -4.23 -71.69
CA GLU A 307 29.93 -4.09 -72.85
C GLU A 307 29.38 -5.48 -73.25
N LYS A 308 28.12 -5.50 -73.73
CA LYS A 308 27.53 -6.37 -74.79
C LYS A 308 26.35 -7.28 -74.41
N ALA A 309 25.43 -7.29 -75.37
CA ALA A 309 24.37 -8.27 -75.69
C ALA A 309 22.96 -8.00 -75.13
N ASP A 310 22.26 -7.11 -75.84
CA ASP A 310 21.05 -7.34 -76.65
C ASP A 310 19.81 -8.10 -76.12
N PRO A 311 18.63 -7.76 -76.68
CA PRO A 311 17.35 -7.68 -75.98
C PRO A 311 16.39 -8.78 -76.41
N GLU A 312 15.38 -9.12 -75.61
CA GLU A 312 14.09 -9.61 -76.13
C GLU A 312 12.99 -9.77 -75.07
N ALA A 313 11.76 -9.59 -75.56
CA ALA A 313 10.46 -10.01 -75.00
C ALA A 313 9.74 -9.09 -73.99
N MET A 314 9.04 -8.11 -74.57
CA MET A 314 7.70 -7.66 -74.23
C MET A 314 6.78 -8.76 -73.64
N HIS A 315 5.99 -8.43 -72.61
CA HIS A 315 4.53 -8.22 -72.78
C HIS A 315 3.84 -7.68 -71.52
N GLY A 316 3.03 -6.63 -71.71
CA GLY A 316 1.63 -6.67 -71.27
C GLY A 316 1.24 -6.07 -69.91
N SER A 317 0.81 -4.81 -69.97
CA SER A 317 -0.43 -4.30 -69.35
C SER A 317 -0.38 -3.64 -67.96
N GLN A 318 -0.88 -2.40 -67.97
CA GLN A 318 -1.03 -1.44 -66.86
C GLN A 318 -2.31 -1.72 -66.02
N VAL A 319 -2.15 -1.76 -64.68
CA VAL A 319 -2.81 -0.98 -63.58
C VAL A 319 -4.35 -0.76 -63.69
N PRO A 320 -5.20 -0.96 -62.64
CA PRO A 320 -5.06 -0.21 -61.37
C PRO A 320 -5.56 -0.77 -60.01
N LEU A 321 -4.91 -0.23 -58.97
CA LEU A 321 -5.39 0.23 -57.65
C LEU A 321 -6.30 -0.68 -56.80
N GLN A 322 -5.78 -1.09 -55.63
CA GLN A 322 -6.34 -0.68 -54.33
C GLN A 322 -5.44 -1.12 -53.15
N SER A 323 -5.29 -0.19 -52.20
CA SER A 323 -4.44 -0.26 -51.02
C SER A 323 -4.76 -1.44 -50.10
N LYS A 324 -3.79 -2.34 -49.91
CA LYS A 324 -3.76 -3.29 -48.79
C LYS A 324 -2.35 -3.39 -48.21
N ARG A 325 -2.30 -3.13 -46.89
CA ARG A 325 -1.48 -3.79 -45.87
C ARG A 325 -0.22 -4.51 -46.37
N PHE A 326 0.94 -3.92 -46.12
CA PHE A 326 2.21 -4.63 -46.23
C PHE A 326 2.65 -5.12 -44.85
N SER A 327 2.55 -6.42 -44.65
CA SER A 327 3.39 -7.17 -43.72
C SER A 327 3.93 -8.36 -44.48
N ARG A 328 5.24 -8.58 -44.29
CA ARG A 328 6.06 -9.73 -44.67
C ARG A 328 6.40 -9.85 -46.15
N ASP A 329 7.66 -9.55 -46.48
CA ASP A 329 8.67 -10.58 -46.74
C ASP A 329 9.98 -9.91 -47.18
N CYS A 330 11.02 -10.07 -46.36
CA CYS A 330 12.43 -10.01 -46.75
C CYS A 330 13.19 -10.76 -45.65
N ALA A 331 13.14 -12.09 -45.73
CA ALA A 331 14.16 -12.93 -45.13
C ALA A 331 15.42 -12.77 -46.00
N VAL A 332 16.46 -12.18 -45.42
CA VAL A 332 17.82 -12.37 -45.90
C VAL A 332 18.40 -13.44 -45.01
N ASP A 333 18.75 -14.59 -45.61
CA ASP A 333 19.39 -15.70 -44.93
C ASP A 333 20.73 -15.21 -44.36
N LEU A 334 20.79 -15.16 -43.02
CA LEU A 334 21.92 -14.69 -42.21
C LEU A 334 22.65 -15.89 -41.57
N ASP A 335 22.73 -17.01 -42.29
CA ASP A 335 23.32 -18.26 -41.81
C ASP A 335 24.86 -18.32 -41.97
N ASP A 336 25.51 -17.31 -42.56
CA ASP A 336 26.96 -17.33 -42.87
C ASP A 336 27.85 -16.51 -41.92
N LEU A 337 27.30 -15.97 -40.84
CA LEU A 337 28.06 -15.33 -39.75
C LEU A 337 27.78 -16.10 -38.47
N GLY A 338 28.68 -17.03 -38.11
CA GLY A 338 28.63 -17.89 -36.92
C GLY A 338 28.70 -17.14 -35.57
N LEU A 339 27.76 -16.22 -35.36
CA LEU A 339 27.43 -15.62 -34.08
C LEU A 339 26.18 -16.34 -33.59
N ASP A 340 26.33 -17.17 -32.54
CA ASP A 340 25.24 -17.81 -31.82
C ASP A 340 24.34 -16.73 -31.17
N ILE A 341 23.40 -16.19 -31.97
CA ILE A 341 22.35 -15.31 -31.49
C ILE A 341 21.28 -16.21 -30.84
N GLN A 342 21.47 -16.49 -29.55
CA GLN A 342 20.49 -17.07 -28.63
C GLN A 342 19.28 -16.13 -28.34
N GLU A 343 18.86 -15.26 -29.27
CA GLU A 343 17.83 -14.23 -29.01
C GLU A 343 16.37 -14.73 -29.00
N SER A 344 16.08 -16.03 -29.04
CA SER A 344 14.69 -16.51 -29.23
C SER A 344 14.11 -17.46 -28.16
N ARG A 345 14.72 -17.66 -26.98
CA ARG A 345 14.20 -18.67 -26.01
C ARG A 345 13.71 -18.27 -24.61
N ASP A 346 13.82 -17.03 -24.12
CA ASP A 346 13.52 -16.77 -22.69
C ASP A 346 12.40 -15.74 -22.38
N GLN A 347 11.24 -15.91 -23.01
CA GLN A 347 9.96 -15.42 -22.43
C GLN A 347 9.45 -16.33 -21.29
N ARG A 348 10.25 -17.29 -20.80
CA ARG A 348 9.82 -18.31 -19.85
C ARG A 348 9.96 -17.81 -18.40
N TRP A 349 8.91 -18.02 -17.61
CA TRP A 349 8.99 -17.89 -16.14
C TRP A 349 10.04 -18.88 -15.60
N PRO A 350 10.73 -18.60 -14.48
CA PRO A 350 11.77 -19.49 -13.96
C PRO A 350 11.29 -20.92 -13.68
N THR A 351 10.01 -21.03 -13.33
CA THR A 351 9.32 -22.28 -12.99
C THR A 351 8.05 -22.46 -13.80
N GLY A 352 7.65 -23.72 -14.00
CA GLY A 352 6.40 -24.10 -14.63
C GLY A 352 5.17 -23.81 -13.76
N PHE A 353 4.00 -23.77 -14.39
CA PHE A 353 2.74 -23.47 -13.70
C PHE A 353 2.44 -24.47 -12.58
N ALA A 354 2.67 -25.77 -12.80
CA ALA A 354 2.40 -26.81 -11.81
C ALA A 354 3.27 -26.66 -10.55
N THR A 355 4.55 -26.32 -10.72
CA THR A 355 5.47 -26.07 -9.61
C THR A 355 5.08 -24.81 -8.84
N GLN A 356 4.75 -23.73 -9.54
CA GLN A 356 4.23 -22.49 -8.93
C GLN A 356 2.96 -22.78 -8.13
N PHE A 357 1.98 -23.44 -8.74
CA PHE A 357 0.72 -23.81 -8.10
C PHE A 357 0.96 -24.65 -6.85
N ARG A 358 1.74 -25.74 -6.94
CA ARG A 358 2.04 -26.62 -5.80
C ARG A 358 2.70 -25.87 -4.63
N MET A 359 3.71 -25.05 -4.92
CA MET A 359 4.44 -24.32 -3.88
C MET A 359 3.57 -23.22 -3.25
N LEU A 360 2.82 -22.49 -4.05
CA LEU A 360 1.89 -21.46 -3.58
C LEU A 360 0.74 -22.06 -2.78
N THR A 361 0.17 -23.20 -3.19
CA THR A 361 -0.88 -23.89 -2.44
C THR A 361 -0.37 -24.32 -1.08
N TRP A 362 0.85 -24.87 -1.01
CA TRP A 362 1.44 -25.28 0.27
C TRP A 362 1.73 -24.08 1.19
N ARG A 363 2.29 -22.99 0.65
CA ARG A 363 2.53 -21.74 1.37
C ARG A 363 1.22 -21.15 1.92
N ASN A 364 0.24 -20.96 1.04
CA ASN A 364 -1.04 -20.36 1.37
C ASN A 364 -1.81 -21.23 2.37
N TYR A 365 -1.76 -22.56 2.25
CA TYR A 365 -2.37 -23.46 3.23
C TYR A 365 -1.80 -23.23 4.63
N LYS A 366 -0.47 -23.14 4.75
CA LYS A 366 0.18 -22.91 6.04
C LYS A 366 -0.17 -21.53 6.62
N GLN A 367 -0.17 -20.51 5.78
CA GLN A 367 -0.54 -19.16 6.16
C GLN A 367 -2.01 -19.09 6.63
N SER A 368 -2.94 -19.60 5.81
CA SER A 368 -4.38 -19.57 6.09
C SER A 368 -4.76 -20.48 7.25
N LYS A 369 -4.05 -21.60 7.48
CA LYS A 369 -4.29 -22.47 8.65
C LYS A 369 -4.11 -21.71 9.95
N SER A 370 -3.04 -20.94 10.09
CA SER A 370 -2.77 -20.17 11.30
C SER A 370 -3.80 -19.06 11.53
N ARG A 371 -4.36 -18.50 10.46
CA ARG A 371 -5.39 -17.44 10.51
C ARG A 371 -6.79 -18.01 10.80
N ILE A 372 -7.16 -19.12 10.16
CA ILE A 372 -8.52 -19.70 10.27
C ILE A 372 -8.69 -20.49 11.58
N PHE A 373 -7.65 -21.16 12.05
CA PHE A 373 -7.67 -21.93 13.30
C PHE A 373 -7.02 -21.18 14.45
N GLU A 374 -7.27 -19.87 14.54
CA GLU A 374 -6.83 -19.10 15.69
C GLU A 374 -7.56 -19.58 16.95
N PHE A 375 -6.84 -19.67 18.06
CA PHE A 375 -7.37 -20.24 19.31
C PHE A 375 -8.61 -19.48 19.80
N HIS A 376 -8.58 -18.15 19.72
CA HIS A 376 -9.69 -17.29 20.11
C HIS A 376 -10.96 -17.62 19.31
N ASP A 377 -10.85 -17.77 17.99
CA ASP A 377 -11.98 -18.05 17.12
C ASP A 377 -12.57 -19.43 17.38
N MET A 378 -11.72 -20.44 17.65
CA MET A 378 -12.19 -21.78 18.00
C MET A 378 -12.98 -21.78 19.30
N VAL A 379 -12.52 -21.03 20.32
CA VAL A 379 -13.24 -20.86 21.59
C VAL A 379 -14.55 -20.11 21.36
N HIS A 380 -14.53 -19.02 20.59
CA HIS A 380 -15.71 -18.25 20.24
C HIS A 380 -16.79 -19.12 19.59
N PHE A 381 -16.43 -19.89 18.55
CA PHE A 381 -17.36 -20.77 17.86
C PHE A 381 -17.89 -21.90 18.75
N ALA A 382 -17.06 -22.46 19.64
CA ALA A 382 -17.50 -23.48 20.59
C ALA A 382 -18.53 -22.93 21.59
N ILE A 383 -18.29 -21.73 22.14
CA ILE A 383 -19.22 -21.04 23.04
C ILE A 383 -20.53 -20.74 22.32
N LEU A 384 -20.47 -20.20 21.10
CA LEU A 384 -21.66 -19.87 20.33
C LEU A 384 -22.47 -21.13 19.96
N ALA A 385 -21.80 -22.23 19.62
CA ALA A 385 -22.44 -23.51 19.36
C ALA A 385 -23.14 -24.05 20.62
N ALA A 386 -22.50 -23.95 21.79
CA ALA A 386 -23.09 -24.34 23.08
C ALA A 386 -24.33 -23.50 23.41
N ILE A 387 -24.25 -22.18 23.25
CA ILE A 387 -25.38 -21.27 23.50
C ILE A 387 -26.54 -21.58 22.55
N ALA A 388 -26.27 -21.71 21.26
CA ALA A 388 -27.30 -22.05 20.27
C ALA A 388 -27.91 -23.43 20.54
N GLY A 389 -27.08 -24.43 20.87
CA GLY A 389 -27.54 -25.78 21.18
C GLY A 389 -28.39 -25.85 22.44
N VAL A 390 -28.08 -25.06 23.48
CA VAL A 390 -28.88 -24.99 24.72
C VAL A 390 -30.19 -24.22 24.50
N LEU A 391 -30.14 -23.08 23.79
CA LEU A 391 -31.32 -22.25 23.55
C LEU A 391 -32.37 -22.98 22.70
N PHE A 392 -31.91 -23.79 21.76
CA PHE A 392 -32.77 -24.57 20.86
C PHE A 392 -32.82 -26.05 21.22
N PHE A 393 -32.52 -26.45 22.45
CA PHE A 393 -32.40 -27.86 22.82
C PHE A 393 -33.70 -28.65 22.57
N GLN A 394 -33.62 -29.72 21.77
CA GLN A 394 -34.72 -30.64 21.45
C GLN A 394 -36.05 -29.94 21.12
N ILE A 395 -36.06 -29.16 20.05
CA ILE A 395 -37.22 -28.38 19.62
C ILE A 395 -38.44 -29.29 19.38
N SER A 396 -39.55 -29.05 20.08
CA SER A 396 -40.80 -29.79 19.87
C SER A 396 -41.37 -29.58 18.45
N LYS A 397 -42.11 -30.57 17.93
CA LYS A 397 -42.70 -30.58 16.58
C LYS A 397 -44.10 -29.96 16.55
N THR A 398 -44.30 -28.80 17.19
CA THR A 398 -45.60 -28.11 17.27
C THR A 398 -45.65 -26.85 16.40
N ALA A 399 -46.86 -26.40 16.06
CA ALA A 399 -47.08 -25.24 15.19
C ALA A 399 -46.54 -23.92 15.77
N GLU A 400 -46.55 -23.76 17.10
CA GLU A 400 -46.04 -22.57 17.80
C GLU A 400 -44.51 -22.44 17.67
N VAL A 401 -43.80 -23.58 17.63
CA VAL A 401 -42.34 -23.67 17.62
C VAL A 401 -41.79 -23.78 16.19
N LEU A 402 -42.66 -23.68 15.18
CA LEU A 402 -42.30 -23.66 13.77
C LEU A 402 -41.40 -22.47 13.41
N ARG A 403 -41.69 -21.30 14.01
CA ARG A 403 -40.91 -20.08 13.83
C ARG A 403 -39.51 -20.23 14.42
N ASP A 404 -39.36 -20.93 15.54
CA ASP A 404 -38.08 -21.16 16.20
C ASP A 404 -37.19 -22.10 15.38
N ARG A 405 -37.77 -23.13 14.74
CA ARG A 405 -37.05 -24.00 13.78
C ARG A 405 -36.51 -23.20 12.60
N MET A 406 -37.33 -22.33 12.01
CA MET A 406 -36.88 -21.43 10.94
C MET A 406 -35.83 -20.42 11.43
N GLY A 407 -35.98 -19.92 12.66
CA GLY A 407 -35.03 -19.01 13.30
C GLY A 407 -33.65 -19.63 13.50
N LEU A 408 -33.58 -20.90 13.92
CA LEU A 408 -32.33 -21.64 14.06
C LEU A 408 -31.61 -21.82 12.70
N ILE A 409 -32.36 -22.22 11.67
CA ILE A 409 -31.82 -22.37 10.31
C ILE A 409 -31.30 -21.03 9.80
N PHE A 410 -32.09 -19.97 9.96
CA PHE A 410 -31.72 -18.61 9.59
C PHE A 410 -30.45 -18.15 10.31
N PHE A 411 -30.35 -18.40 11.61
CA PHE A 411 -29.16 -18.08 12.41
C PHE A 411 -27.93 -18.80 11.89
N CYS A 412 -28.01 -20.12 11.68
CA CYS A 412 -26.87 -20.91 11.18
C CYS A 412 -26.36 -20.40 9.82
N ILE A 413 -27.27 -20.14 8.88
CA ILE A 413 -26.92 -19.65 7.53
C ILE A 413 -26.34 -18.24 7.59
N THR A 414 -26.97 -17.36 8.36
CA THR A 414 -26.53 -15.96 8.48
C THR A 414 -25.14 -15.88 9.10
N PHE A 415 -24.92 -16.58 10.23
CA PHE A 415 -23.63 -16.61 10.90
C PHE A 415 -22.51 -17.11 9.99
N TRP A 416 -22.72 -18.27 9.35
CA TRP A 416 -21.73 -18.88 8.46
C TRP A 416 -21.59 -18.20 7.09
N THR A 417 -22.48 -17.27 6.75
CA THR A 417 -22.32 -16.37 5.60
C THR A 417 -21.51 -15.13 5.98
N PHE A 418 -21.74 -14.58 7.17
CA PHE A 418 -21.17 -13.29 7.57
C PHE A 418 -19.72 -13.40 7.99
N GLU A 419 -19.40 -14.37 8.83
CA GLU A 419 -18.05 -14.58 9.35
C GLU A 419 -16.99 -14.70 8.24
N PRO A 420 -17.09 -15.64 7.27
CA PRO A 420 -16.09 -15.75 6.22
C PRO A 420 -16.08 -14.57 5.25
N ALA A 421 -17.20 -13.86 5.08
CA ALA A 421 -17.26 -12.68 4.21
C ALA A 421 -16.46 -11.52 4.82
N ILE A 422 -16.65 -11.21 6.10
CA ILE A 422 -15.93 -10.13 6.81
C ILE A 422 -14.42 -10.42 6.84
N GLN A 423 -14.03 -11.64 7.22
CA GLN A 423 -12.62 -12.05 7.25
C GLN A 423 -11.95 -11.91 5.87
N ALA A 424 -12.67 -12.26 4.80
CA ALA A 424 -12.17 -12.15 3.45
C ALA A 424 -12.00 -10.70 2.96
N VAL A 425 -12.91 -9.79 3.35
CA VAL A 425 -12.80 -8.34 3.04
C VAL A 425 -11.51 -7.75 3.59
N LEU A 426 -11.12 -8.13 4.81
CA LEU A 426 -9.93 -7.60 5.47
C LEU A 426 -8.62 -8.23 4.96
N THR A 427 -8.69 -9.47 4.47
CA THR A 427 -7.49 -10.21 4.10
C THR A 427 -6.80 -9.61 2.87
N PHE A 428 -7.54 -9.30 1.81
CA PHE A 428 -6.93 -8.91 0.54
C PHE A 428 -6.14 -7.58 0.58
N PRO A 429 -6.69 -6.49 1.17
CA PRO A 429 -5.94 -5.23 1.31
C PRO A 429 -4.60 -5.41 2.03
N SER A 430 -4.56 -6.26 3.07
CA SER A 430 -3.33 -6.51 3.84
C SER A 430 -2.25 -7.26 3.04
N GLU A 431 -2.65 -8.17 2.16
CA GLU A 431 -1.71 -9.02 1.39
C GLU A 431 -1.29 -8.36 0.06
N ARG A 432 -2.00 -7.33 -0.40
CA ARG A 432 -1.75 -6.64 -1.68
C ARG A 432 -0.31 -6.13 -1.80
N GLY A 433 0.26 -5.58 -0.73
CA GLY A 433 1.63 -5.08 -0.75
C GLY A 433 2.65 -6.17 -1.08
N LEU A 434 2.47 -7.36 -0.51
CA LEU A 434 3.36 -8.49 -0.76
C LEU A 434 3.20 -9.05 -2.17
N ILE A 435 1.95 -9.21 -2.64
CA ILE A 435 1.68 -9.69 -4.00
C ILE A 435 2.33 -8.74 -5.01
N THR A 436 2.19 -7.44 -4.81
CA THR A 436 2.78 -6.42 -5.69
C THR A 436 4.31 -6.52 -5.69
N LYS A 437 4.93 -6.71 -4.51
CA LYS A 437 6.38 -6.97 -4.38
C LYS A 437 6.80 -8.21 -5.17
N GLU A 438 6.21 -9.38 -4.89
CA GLU A 438 6.58 -10.66 -5.52
C GLU A 438 6.34 -10.66 -7.04
N ARG A 439 5.28 -9.98 -7.50
CA ARG A 439 4.97 -9.80 -8.94
C ARG A 439 5.95 -8.88 -9.63
N SER A 440 6.34 -7.77 -8.99
CA SER A 440 7.33 -6.85 -9.56
C SER A 440 8.70 -7.52 -9.74
N ALA A 441 9.03 -8.48 -8.87
CA ALA A 441 10.22 -9.33 -8.95
C ALA A 441 10.08 -10.51 -9.93
N GLY A 442 8.91 -10.67 -10.57
CA GLY A 442 8.68 -11.73 -11.56
C GLY A 442 8.63 -13.14 -10.98
N ALA A 443 8.21 -13.31 -9.72
CA ALA A 443 8.24 -14.62 -9.05
C ALA A 443 7.27 -15.66 -9.65
N TYR A 444 6.00 -15.29 -9.88
CA TYR A 444 4.97 -16.23 -10.36
C TYR A 444 3.84 -15.57 -11.16
N ARG A 445 3.04 -16.41 -11.82
CA ARG A 445 1.84 -16.02 -12.58
C ARG A 445 0.67 -15.70 -11.65
N LEU A 446 -0.11 -14.67 -11.96
CA LEU A 446 -1.28 -14.29 -11.17
C LEU A 446 -2.36 -15.38 -11.14
N SER A 447 -2.58 -16.06 -12.27
CA SER A 447 -3.50 -17.21 -12.34
C SER A 447 -3.08 -18.38 -11.46
N ALA A 448 -1.77 -18.65 -11.34
CA ALA A 448 -1.25 -19.70 -10.46
C ALA A 448 -1.51 -19.35 -8.98
N TYR A 449 -1.31 -18.09 -8.60
CA TYR A 449 -1.57 -17.60 -7.26
C TYR A 449 -3.06 -17.66 -6.89
N TYR A 450 -3.93 -17.16 -7.77
CA TYR A 450 -5.37 -17.17 -7.53
C TYR A 450 -5.92 -18.58 -7.32
N LEU A 451 -5.56 -19.51 -8.21
CA LEU A 451 -5.99 -20.89 -8.11
C LEU A 451 -5.42 -21.55 -6.86
N ALA A 452 -4.13 -21.32 -6.58
CA ALA A 452 -3.46 -21.87 -5.42
C ALA A 452 -4.11 -21.44 -4.10
N ARG A 453 -4.45 -20.15 -4.00
CA ARG A 453 -5.18 -19.59 -2.85
C ARG A 453 -6.53 -20.24 -2.66
N THR A 454 -7.35 -20.26 -3.72
CA THR A 454 -8.70 -20.84 -3.66
C THR A 454 -8.64 -22.30 -3.21
N VAL A 455 -7.75 -23.12 -3.81
CA VAL A 455 -7.60 -24.53 -3.44
C VAL A 455 -7.05 -24.73 -2.03
N SER A 456 -6.12 -23.88 -1.58
CA SER A 456 -5.51 -24.03 -0.26
C SER A 456 -6.46 -23.74 0.90
N GLU A 457 -7.45 -22.86 0.71
CA GLU A 457 -8.36 -22.45 1.76
C GLU A 457 -9.62 -23.31 1.86
N LEU A 458 -10.02 -23.97 0.75
CA LEU A 458 -11.23 -24.80 0.69
C LEU A 458 -11.33 -25.84 1.83
N PRO A 459 -10.30 -26.66 2.12
CA PRO A 459 -10.39 -27.65 3.19
C PRO A 459 -10.52 -27.00 4.58
N LEU A 460 -9.84 -25.88 4.80
CA LEU A 460 -9.82 -25.18 6.08
C LEU A 460 -11.20 -24.57 6.40
N GLN A 461 -11.86 -24.04 5.37
CA GLN A 461 -13.18 -23.40 5.51
C GLN A 461 -14.33 -24.37 5.70
N ILE A 462 -14.19 -25.63 5.30
CA ILE A 462 -15.26 -26.61 5.42
C ILE A 462 -15.29 -27.22 6.83
N VAL A 463 -14.14 -27.37 7.48
CA VAL A 463 -14.03 -28.09 8.76
C VAL A 463 -14.80 -27.40 9.89
N VAL A 464 -14.60 -26.08 10.10
CA VAL A 464 -15.21 -25.37 11.23
C VAL A 464 -16.75 -25.28 11.13
N PRO A 465 -17.36 -24.87 9.99
CA PRO A 465 -18.81 -24.90 9.84
C PRO A 465 -19.40 -26.30 9.99
N THR A 466 -18.71 -27.33 9.50
CA THR A 466 -19.18 -28.71 9.64
C THR A 466 -19.25 -29.13 11.11
N LEU A 467 -18.23 -28.84 11.91
CA LEU A 467 -18.23 -29.15 13.34
C LEU A 467 -19.33 -28.40 14.10
N PHE A 468 -19.46 -27.09 13.85
CA PHE A 468 -20.50 -26.27 14.45
C PHE A 468 -21.91 -26.76 14.09
N TYR A 469 -22.17 -26.97 12.80
CA TYR A 469 -23.50 -27.37 12.32
C TYR A 469 -23.86 -28.77 12.82
N THR A 470 -22.90 -29.70 12.85
CA THR A 470 -23.12 -31.04 13.43
C THR A 470 -23.54 -30.93 14.89
N PHE A 471 -22.83 -30.15 15.70
CA PHE A 471 -23.14 -29.99 17.12
C PHE A 471 -24.55 -29.39 17.34
N VAL A 472 -24.84 -28.28 16.67
CA VAL A 472 -26.13 -27.58 16.81
C VAL A 472 -27.29 -28.41 16.25
N TYR A 473 -27.09 -29.13 15.13
CA TYR A 473 -28.13 -29.94 14.49
C TYR A 473 -28.65 -31.04 15.43
N TRP A 474 -27.75 -31.78 16.05
CA TRP A 474 -28.09 -32.89 16.95
C TRP A 474 -28.64 -32.41 18.29
N MET A 475 -28.07 -31.33 18.87
CA MET A 475 -28.59 -30.75 20.11
C MET A 475 -30.01 -30.21 19.95
N ALA A 476 -30.29 -29.57 18.81
CA ALA A 476 -31.60 -28.99 18.57
C ALA A 476 -32.70 -30.02 18.27
N GLY A 477 -32.36 -31.30 18.08
CA GLY A 477 -33.37 -32.31 17.73
C GLY A 477 -34.08 -31.97 16.42
N LEU A 478 -33.30 -31.60 15.40
CA LEU A 478 -33.79 -31.45 14.03
C LEU A 478 -34.22 -32.82 13.46
N ASN A 479 -34.32 -32.93 12.14
CA ASN A 479 -34.86 -34.13 11.49
C ASN A 479 -33.83 -35.27 11.43
N ASP A 480 -34.11 -36.25 10.57
CA ASP A 480 -33.30 -37.44 10.38
C ASP A 480 -31.93 -37.16 9.72
N VAL A 481 -31.05 -38.15 9.85
CA VAL A 481 -29.70 -38.19 9.25
C VAL A 481 -29.72 -37.85 7.74
N THR A 482 -30.77 -38.23 7.02
CA THR A 482 -30.90 -37.96 5.57
C THR A 482 -31.02 -36.46 5.28
N VAL A 483 -31.77 -35.73 6.11
CA VAL A 483 -31.93 -34.28 6.02
C VAL A 483 -30.59 -33.60 6.32
N PHE A 484 -29.84 -34.06 7.32
CA PHE A 484 -28.51 -33.54 7.65
C PHE A 484 -27.54 -33.59 6.45
N PHE A 485 -27.43 -34.74 5.78
CA PHE A 485 -26.54 -34.89 4.62
C PHE A 485 -27.00 -34.08 3.39
N MET A 486 -28.27 -33.70 3.31
CA MET A 486 -28.80 -32.83 2.26
C MET A 486 -28.61 -31.34 2.57
N THR A 487 -28.71 -30.92 3.83
CA THR A 487 -28.58 -29.51 4.23
C THR A 487 -27.12 -29.07 4.40
N LEU A 488 -26.23 -29.96 4.87
CA LEU A 488 -24.82 -29.64 5.10
C LEU A 488 -24.10 -29.14 3.83
N PRO A 489 -24.18 -29.81 2.65
CA PRO A 489 -23.53 -29.32 1.44
C PRO A 489 -24.03 -27.96 0.97
N ILE A 490 -25.32 -27.64 1.20
CA ILE A 490 -25.90 -26.34 0.84
C ILE A 490 -25.35 -25.25 1.75
N LEU A 491 -25.25 -25.52 3.05
CA LEU A 491 -24.60 -24.62 4.00
C LEU A 491 -23.15 -24.37 3.58
N LEU A 492 -22.37 -25.43 3.31
CA LEU A 492 -20.97 -25.32 2.91
C LEU A 492 -20.79 -24.54 1.59
N LEU A 493 -21.65 -24.76 0.60
CA LEU A 493 -21.63 -24.00 -0.64
C LEU A 493 -21.90 -22.50 -0.40
N SER A 494 -22.80 -22.18 0.54
CA SER A 494 -23.08 -20.80 0.92
C SER A 494 -21.88 -20.10 1.58
N VAL A 495 -21.13 -20.81 2.42
CA VAL A 495 -19.87 -20.33 3.05
C VAL A 495 -18.83 -20.00 2.00
N ILE A 496 -18.58 -20.91 1.06
CA ILE A 496 -17.57 -20.73 0.00
C ILE A 496 -17.94 -19.55 -0.91
N SER A 497 -19.23 -19.40 -1.22
CA SER A 497 -19.72 -18.28 -2.02
C SER A 497 -19.61 -16.94 -1.27
N ALA A 498 -19.96 -16.90 0.01
CA ALA A 498 -19.88 -15.70 0.83
C ALA A 498 -18.43 -15.19 0.97
N GLN A 499 -17.48 -16.11 1.15
CA GLN A 499 -16.07 -15.77 1.15
C GLN A 499 -15.63 -15.15 -0.20
N GLY A 500 -16.15 -15.67 -1.31
CA GLY A 500 -15.89 -15.11 -2.64
C GLY A 500 -16.31 -13.63 -2.73
N PHE A 501 -17.49 -13.30 -2.20
CA PHE A 501 -17.97 -11.92 -2.17
C PHE A 501 -17.08 -11.02 -1.33
N GLY A 502 -16.64 -11.50 -0.15
CA GLY A 502 -15.74 -10.74 0.70
C GLY A 502 -14.40 -10.44 0.01
N LEU A 503 -13.82 -11.43 -0.69
CA LEU A 503 -12.60 -11.23 -1.48
C LEU A 503 -12.79 -10.22 -2.62
N LEU A 504 -13.94 -10.26 -3.31
CA LEU A 504 -14.26 -9.32 -4.37
C LEU A 504 -14.37 -7.88 -3.82
N ILE A 505 -15.11 -7.68 -2.73
CA ILE A 505 -15.25 -6.36 -2.09
C ILE A 505 -13.89 -5.85 -1.58
N GLY A 506 -13.06 -6.74 -1.02
CA GLY A 506 -11.71 -6.42 -0.58
C GLY A 506 -10.76 -6.06 -1.74
N ALA A 507 -10.93 -6.68 -2.92
CA ALA A 507 -10.12 -6.39 -4.11
C ALA A 507 -10.46 -5.03 -4.76
N LEU A 508 -11.75 -4.69 -4.80
CA LEU A 508 -12.23 -3.43 -5.38
C LEU A 508 -11.79 -2.20 -4.59
N ASN A 509 -11.54 -2.35 -3.29
CA ASN A 509 -11.24 -1.24 -2.39
C ASN A 509 -9.78 -1.26 -1.94
N SER A 510 -9.04 -0.19 -2.23
CA SER A 510 -7.64 -0.05 -1.80
C SER A 510 -7.51 0.23 -0.29
N ASN A 511 -8.54 0.81 0.32
CA ASN A 511 -8.55 1.20 1.72
C ASN A 511 -9.36 0.22 2.57
N MET A 512 -8.74 -0.31 3.63
CA MET A 512 -9.38 -1.29 4.52
C MET A 512 -10.65 -0.75 5.18
N LYS A 513 -10.65 0.52 5.62
CA LYS A 513 -11.82 1.17 6.24
C LYS A 513 -13.03 1.22 5.29
N VAL A 514 -12.79 1.58 4.03
CA VAL A 514 -13.84 1.66 2.99
C VAL A 514 -14.34 0.27 2.63
N ALA A 515 -13.43 -0.71 2.49
CA ALA A 515 -13.78 -2.09 2.22
C ALA A 515 -14.69 -2.67 3.31
N LEU A 516 -14.39 -2.40 4.59
CA LEU A 516 -15.20 -2.84 5.73
C LEU A 516 -16.59 -2.20 5.73
N LEU A 517 -16.68 -0.89 5.48
CA LEU A 517 -17.95 -0.18 5.38
C LEU A 517 -18.83 -0.75 4.26
N ALA A 518 -18.26 -0.96 3.08
CA ALA A 518 -18.94 -1.56 1.94
C ALA A 518 -19.39 -3.00 2.22
N GLY A 519 -18.51 -3.81 2.83
CA GLY A 519 -18.79 -5.18 3.24
C GLY A 519 -19.97 -5.26 4.21
N ASN A 520 -19.93 -4.49 5.30
CA ASN A 520 -21.00 -4.47 6.29
C ASN A 520 -22.33 -3.98 5.71
N THR A 521 -22.29 -2.97 4.83
CA THR A 521 -23.50 -2.48 4.15
C THR A 521 -24.13 -3.56 3.27
N CYS A 522 -23.32 -4.30 2.51
CA CYS A 522 -23.80 -5.42 1.69
C CYS A 522 -24.40 -6.54 2.55
N ILE A 523 -23.71 -6.91 3.62
CA ILE A 523 -24.13 -7.95 4.58
C ILE A 523 -25.48 -7.61 5.23
N LEU A 524 -25.64 -6.38 5.73
CA LEU A 524 -26.90 -5.92 6.33
C LEU A 524 -28.04 -5.86 5.30
N THR A 525 -27.72 -5.48 4.06
CA THR A 525 -28.70 -5.50 2.96
C THR A 525 -29.17 -6.93 2.69
N TRP A 526 -28.26 -7.91 2.61
CA TRP A 526 -28.64 -9.31 2.45
C TRP A 526 -29.47 -9.85 3.60
N LEU A 527 -29.19 -9.41 4.84
CA LEU A 527 -29.96 -9.77 6.02
C LEU A 527 -31.43 -9.33 5.91
N LEU A 528 -31.65 -8.06 5.56
CA LEU A 528 -32.98 -7.45 5.46
C LEU A 528 -33.83 -8.13 4.38
N PHE A 529 -33.23 -8.44 3.23
CA PHE A 529 -33.91 -9.06 2.08
C PHE A 529 -33.88 -10.60 2.08
N SER A 530 -33.46 -11.23 3.18
CA SER A 530 -33.40 -12.70 3.31
C SER A 530 -34.76 -13.41 3.21
N GLY A 531 -35.86 -12.71 3.52
CA GLY A 531 -37.22 -13.25 3.54
C GLY A 531 -37.66 -13.85 4.88
N PHE A 532 -36.79 -13.86 5.90
CA PHE A 532 -37.15 -14.27 7.26
C PHE A 532 -37.62 -13.08 8.13
N ILE A 533 -36.86 -11.98 8.15
CA ILE A 533 -37.15 -10.80 8.99
C ILE A 533 -38.38 -10.04 8.46
N THR A 534 -38.43 -9.82 7.14
CA THR A 534 -39.55 -9.14 6.49
C THR A 534 -40.17 -10.07 5.45
N GLN A 535 -41.46 -10.40 5.64
CA GLN A 535 -42.21 -11.25 4.71
C GLN A 535 -43.01 -10.42 3.70
N THR A 536 -43.46 -9.23 4.09
CA THR A 536 -44.25 -8.32 3.25
C THR A 536 -43.37 -7.23 2.62
N ILE A 537 -42.75 -7.55 1.50
CA ILE A 537 -41.94 -6.59 0.73
C ILE A 537 -42.84 -5.84 -0.28
N PRO A 538 -42.78 -4.49 -0.36
CA PRO A 538 -43.50 -3.73 -1.38
C PRO A 538 -43.19 -4.23 -2.79
N TRP A 539 -44.17 -4.20 -3.70
CA TRP A 539 -44.05 -4.81 -5.02
C TRP A 539 -42.85 -4.31 -5.83
N TRP A 540 -42.48 -3.03 -5.69
CA TRP A 540 -41.34 -2.40 -6.35
C TRP A 540 -39.96 -2.80 -5.78
N LEU A 541 -39.91 -3.38 -4.57
CA LEU A 541 -38.69 -3.92 -3.94
C LEU A 541 -38.56 -5.44 -4.01
N ARG A 542 -39.53 -6.15 -4.60
CA ARG A 542 -39.50 -7.62 -4.65
C ARG A 542 -38.29 -8.19 -5.38
N TRP A 543 -37.70 -7.45 -6.33
CA TRP A 543 -36.49 -7.88 -7.04
C TRP A 543 -35.26 -7.96 -6.10
N ALA A 544 -35.19 -7.12 -5.07
CA ALA A 544 -34.06 -7.05 -4.14
C ALA A 544 -33.90 -8.34 -3.32
N ARG A 545 -35.00 -9.09 -3.13
CA ARG A 545 -34.99 -10.44 -2.55
C ARG A 545 -34.02 -11.35 -3.33
N TYR A 546 -34.12 -11.38 -4.67
CA TYR A 546 -33.23 -12.19 -5.52
C TYR A 546 -31.77 -11.73 -5.54
N VAL A 547 -31.47 -10.52 -5.05
CA VAL A 547 -30.08 -10.06 -4.90
C VAL A 547 -29.47 -10.52 -3.58
N SER A 548 -30.30 -10.92 -2.60
CA SER A 548 -29.81 -11.42 -1.31
C SER A 548 -29.15 -12.79 -1.44
N HIS A 549 -27.87 -12.85 -1.08
CA HIS A 549 -27.10 -14.09 -1.02
C HIS A 549 -27.65 -15.09 0.01
N ILE A 550 -28.26 -14.60 1.11
CA ILE A 550 -28.79 -15.43 2.20
C ILE A 550 -30.10 -16.12 1.80
N GLN A 551 -30.87 -15.52 0.89
CA GLN A 551 -32.19 -16.03 0.52
C GLN A 551 -32.13 -17.43 -0.12
N TYR A 552 -31.14 -17.66 -0.98
CA TYR A 552 -30.98 -18.93 -1.70
C TYR A 552 -30.74 -20.13 -0.77
N PRO A 553 -29.69 -20.14 0.09
CA PRO A 553 -29.48 -21.23 1.03
C PRO A 553 -30.62 -21.36 2.04
N LEU A 554 -31.21 -20.23 2.49
CA LEU A 554 -32.35 -20.25 3.41
C LEU A 554 -33.55 -20.98 2.81
N SER A 555 -33.93 -20.62 1.59
CA SER A 555 -35.08 -21.25 0.90
C SER A 555 -34.82 -22.74 0.64
N ALA A 556 -33.60 -23.10 0.21
CA ALA A 556 -33.24 -24.49 -0.08
C ALA A 556 -33.24 -25.39 1.17
N ILE A 557 -32.63 -24.94 2.27
CA ILE A 557 -32.60 -25.70 3.53
C ILE A 557 -33.99 -25.79 4.15
N THR A 558 -34.81 -24.72 4.05
CA THR A 558 -36.20 -24.71 4.50
C THR A 558 -37.04 -25.76 3.75
N ILE A 559 -36.93 -25.86 2.42
CA ILE A 559 -37.62 -26.88 1.62
C ILE A 559 -37.27 -28.30 2.10
N ILE A 560 -35.97 -28.60 2.27
CA ILE A 560 -35.52 -29.94 2.66
C ILE A 560 -35.96 -30.27 4.08
N THR A 561 -35.87 -29.30 5.00
CA THR A 561 -36.22 -29.50 6.40
C THR A 561 -37.73 -29.71 6.58
N PHE A 562 -38.58 -28.94 5.92
CA PHE A 562 -40.03 -29.09 6.12
C PHE A 562 -40.65 -30.23 5.31
N ARG A 563 -40.11 -30.58 4.14
CA ARG A 563 -40.56 -31.78 3.41
C ARG A 563 -40.17 -33.09 4.09
N GLY A 564 -39.10 -33.08 4.88
CA GLY A 564 -38.70 -34.23 5.71
C GLY A 564 -39.42 -34.32 7.05
N LEU A 565 -40.38 -33.43 7.34
CA LEU A 565 -41.15 -33.42 8.58
C LEU A 565 -42.52 -34.07 8.37
N GLU A 566 -42.99 -34.84 9.35
CA GLU A 566 -44.38 -35.30 9.39
C GLU A 566 -45.35 -34.10 9.54
N PRO A 567 -46.61 -34.22 9.06
CA PRO A 567 -47.59 -33.15 9.17
C PRO A 567 -47.77 -32.67 10.61
N VAL A 568 -47.69 -31.36 10.83
CA VAL A 568 -47.73 -30.76 12.18
C VAL A 568 -49.19 -30.53 12.59
N SER A 569 -49.61 -31.04 13.75
CA SER A 569 -50.96 -30.85 14.28
C SER A 569 -51.17 -29.45 14.89
N CYS A 570 -52.29 -28.78 14.57
CA CYS A 570 -52.70 -27.49 15.15
C CYS A 570 -53.27 -27.64 16.58
N ASN A 571 -52.48 -28.10 17.56
CA ASN A 571 -53.05 -28.50 18.86
C ASN A 571 -53.58 -27.35 19.77
N ASN A 572 -53.40 -26.07 19.41
CA ASN A 572 -53.91 -24.90 20.16
C ASN A 572 -54.24 -23.71 19.24
N THR A 573 -55.39 -23.06 19.45
CA THR A 573 -55.96 -22.00 18.57
C THR A 573 -55.44 -20.57 18.82
N ALA A 574 -54.68 -20.33 19.89
CA ALA A 574 -54.47 -18.95 20.35
C ALA A 574 -53.23 -18.24 19.77
N VAL A 575 -52.26 -18.94 19.17
CA VAL A 575 -50.93 -18.35 18.85
C VAL A 575 -50.30 -18.88 17.54
N SER A 576 -51.06 -19.43 16.60
CA SER A 576 -50.49 -19.87 15.32
C SER A 576 -50.60 -18.79 14.24
N SER A 577 -49.48 -18.34 13.67
CA SER A 577 -49.41 -17.35 12.57
C SER A 577 -49.91 -17.87 11.20
N MET A 578 -50.58 -19.03 11.18
CA MET A 578 -50.96 -19.78 9.99
C MET A 578 -52.48 -19.76 9.85
N SER A 579 -52.99 -19.26 8.71
CA SER A 579 -54.44 -19.12 8.46
C SER A 579 -55.20 -20.44 8.61
N LYS A 580 -54.62 -21.57 8.18
CA LYS A 580 -55.24 -22.91 8.28
C LYS A 580 -55.53 -23.37 9.71
N CYS A 581 -54.69 -23.00 10.69
CA CYS A 581 -54.95 -23.33 12.10
C CYS A 581 -55.95 -22.38 12.77
N SER A 582 -56.25 -21.24 12.15
CA SER A 582 -57.33 -20.34 12.60
C SER A 582 -58.71 -20.85 12.19
N ASP A 583 -58.79 -21.64 11.11
CA ASP A 583 -60.06 -22.11 10.54
C ASP A 583 -60.46 -23.51 11.06
N ASP A 584 -59.50 -24.39 11.40
CA ASP A 584 -59.76 -25.73 11.93
C ASP A 584 -58.69 -26.16 12.95
N VAL A 585 -59.14 -26.53 14.17
CA VAL A 585 -58.30 -26.90 15.32
C VAL A 585 -57.69 -28.30 15.16
N ASN A 586 -58.29 -29.16 14.34
CA ASN A 586 -57.76 -30.51 14.09
C ASN A 586 -57.02 -30.62 12.75
N ALA A 587 -56.79 -29.49 12.07
CA ALA A 587 -56.06 -29.48 10.81
C ALA A 587 -54.57 -29.84 11.01
N PHE A 588 -54.03 -30.52 10.01
CA PHE A 588 -52.60 -30.76 9.89
C PHE A 588 -52.00 -29.76 8.91
N ILE A 589 -50.92 -29.09 9.34
CA ILE A 589 -50.14 -28.21 8.48
C ILE A 589 -49.22 -29.08 7.62
N THR A 590 -49.39 -28.99 6.31
CA THR A 590 -48.50 -29.68 5.36
C THR A 590 -47.25 -28.84 5.08
N ALA A 591 -46.18 -29.48 4.62
CA ALA A 591 -44.94 -28.80 4.24
C ALA A 591 -45.17 -27.71 3.17
N ASP A 592 -46.04 -27.97 2.20
CA ASP A 592 -46.31 -27.02 1.11
C ASP A 592 -47.05 -25.77 1.61
N ASP A 593 -47.87 -25.89 2.66
CA ASP A 593 -48.52 -24.74 3.29
C ASP A 593 -47.47 -23.80 3.91
N ILE A 594 -46.51 -24.38 4.65
CA ILE A 594 -45.41 -23.64 5.29
C ILE A 594 -44.56 -22.92 4.23
N LEU A 595 -44.26 -23.61 3.13
CA LEU A 595 -43.46 -23.06 2.03
C LEU A 595 -44.19 -21.93 1.29
N HIS A 596 -45.51 -22.07 1.08
CA HIS A 596 -46.33 -21.03 0.47
C HIS A 596 -46.42 -19.78 1.36
N HIS A 597 -46.56 -19.94 2.68
CA HIS A 597 -46.53 -18.82 3.63
C HIS A 597 -45.16 -18.11 3.64
N ALA A 598 -44.06 -18.87 3.62
CA ALA A 598 -42.70 -18.32 3.51
C ALA A 598 -42.39 -17.63 2.15
N GLY A 599 -43.33 -17.67 1.19
CA GLY A 599 -43.17 -17.09 -0.13
C GLY A 599 -42.10 -17.79 -0.97
N ILE A 600 -41.93 -19.10 -0.78
CA ILE A 600 -40.98 -19.94 -1.51
C ILE A 600 -41.74 -20.60 -2.67
N ALA A 601 -41.57 -20.06 -3.89
CA ALA A 601 -42.30 -20.49 -5.07
C ALA A 601 -41.49 -21.38 -6.03
N LEU A 602 -40.15 -21.38 -5.94
CA LEU A 602 -39.28 -22.10 -6.88
C LEU A 602 -38.94 -23.52 -6.37
N PRO A 603 -38.65 -24.47 -7.27
CA PRO A 603 -38.20 -25.80 -6.88
C PRO A 603 -36.77 -25.78 -6.32
N LEU A 604 -36.44 -26.80 -5.52
CA LEU A 604 -35.16 -26.93 -4.81
C LEU A 604 -33.93 -26.79 -5.73
N HIS A 605 -33.95 -27.43 -6.89
CA HIS A 605 -32.80 -27.44 -7.82
C HIS A 605 -32.49 -26.04 -8.36
N CYS A 606 -33.48 -25.16 -8.51
CA CYS A 606 -33.25 -23.78 -8.95
C CYS A 606 -32.43 -23.02 -7.91
N TYR A 607 -32.75 -23.13 -6.62
CA TYR A 607 -32.00 -22.45 -5.56
C TYR A 607 -30.55 -22.93 -5.46
N ILE A 608 -30.32 -24.24 -5.53
CA ILE A 608 -28.98 -24.83 -5.47
C ILE A 608 -28.15 -24.43 -6.71
N SER A 609 -28.76 -24.49 -7.90
CA SER A 609 -28.08 -24.14 -9.16
C SER A 609 -27.70 -22.66 -9.18
N THR A 610 -28.60 -21.76 -8.76
CA THR A 610 -28.29 -20.33 -8.68
C THR A 610 -27.18 -20.06 -7.67
N LEU A 611 -27.19 -20.70 -6.50
CA LEU A 611 -26.12 -20.56 -5.52
C LEU A 611 -24.76 -21.03 -6.06
N ALA A 612 -24.73 -22.15 -6.79
CA ALA A 612 -23.51 -22.64 -7.44
C ALA A 612 -23.01 -21.70 -8.54
N ILE A 613 -23.91 -21.16 -9.36
CA ILE A 613 -23.58 -20.18 -10.40
C ILE A 613 -23.01 -18.91 -9.77
N VAL A 614 -23.66 -18.36 -8.75
CA VAL A 614 -23.19 -17.16 -8.03
C VAL A 614 -21.79 -17.41 -7.45
N CYS A 615 -21.56 -18.58 -6.84
CA CYS A 615 -20.25 -18.95 -6.31
C CYS A 615 -19.16 -18.89 -7.39
N ILE A 616 -19.41 -19.47 -8.57
CA ILE A 616 -18.45 -19.47 -9.68
C ILE A 616 -18.25 -18.06 -10.24
N VAL A 617 -19.33 -17.32 -10.48
CA VAL A 617 -19.29 -15.97 -11.08
C VAL A 617 -18.49 -15.01 -10.20
N VAL A 618 -18.74 -15.01 -8.89
CA VAL A 618 -18.04 -14.11 -7.95
C VAL A 618 -16.55 -14.45 -7.88
N ARG A 619 -16.19 -15.73 -7.95
CA ARG A 619 -14.79 -16.18 -8.00
C ARG A 619 -14.11 -15.71 -9.30
N ILE A 620 -14.75 -15.90 -10.45
CA ILE A 620 -14.23 -15.40 -11.73
C ILE A 620 -14.11 -13.88 -11.71
N ALA A 621 -15.10 -13.16 -11.17
CA ALA A 621 -15.05 -11.70 -11.06
C ALA A 621 -13.85 -11.22 -10.23
N HIS A 622 -13.58 -11.87 -9.10
CA HIS A 622 -12.40 -11.57 -8.29
C HIS A 622 -11.08 -11.87 -9.05
N MET A 623 -11.02 -12.97 -9.81
CA MET A 623 -9.86 -13.26 -10.66
C MET A 623 -9.64 -12.21 -11.74
N VAL A 624 -10.73 -11.75 -12.39
CA VAL A 624 -10.66 -10.71 -13.42
C VAL A 624 -10.22 -9.39 -12.82
N ASP A 625 -10.78 -8.99 -11.67
CA ASP A 625 -10.38 -7.74 -11.01
C ASP A 625 -8.89 -7.74 -10.64
N LEU A 626 -8.38 -8.87 -10.14
CA LEU A 626 -6.95 -9.07 -9.92
C LEU A 626 -6.12 -8.87 -11.20
N THR A 627 -6.57 -9.41 -12.33
CA THR A 627 -5.88 -9.21 -13.62
C THR A 627 -5.97 -7.77 -14.11
N VAL A 628 -7.10 -7.09 -13.91
CA VAL A 628 -7.28 -5.69 -14.29
C VAL A 628 -6.43 -4.76 -13.42
N ILE A 629 -6.28 -5.07 -12.13
CA ILE A 629 -5.33 -4.39 -11.24
C ILE A 629 -3.91 -4.57 -11.79
N ASP A 630 -3.52 -5.78 -12.17
CA ASP A 630 -2.20 -6.08 -12.75
C ASP A 630 -1.98 -5.33 -14.08
N ASP A 631 -2.98 -5.28 -14.96
CA ASP A 631 -2.92 -4.52 -16.22
C ASP A 631 -2.88 -3.02 -15.99
N ARG A 632 -3.59 -2.48 -14.97
CA ARG A 632 -3.46 -1.07 -14.57
C ARG A 632 -2.02 -0.75 -14.12
N TYR A 633 -1.38 -1.64 -13.37
CA TYR A 633 0.03 -1.50 -13.00
C TYR A 633 0.99 -1.72 -14.19
N ALA A 634 0.66 -2.60 -15.14
CA ALA A 634 1.47 -2.85 -16.32
C ALA A 634 1.38 -1.70 -17.34
N ASN A 635 0.19 -1.13 -17.54
CA ASN A 635 -0.04 0.02 -18.42
C ASN A 635 0.57 1.30 -17.86
N PHE A 636 0.85 1.38 -16.56
CA PHE A 636 1.70 2.43 -15.98
C PHE A 636 3.17 2.34 -16.46
N LYS A 637 3.59 1.20 -17.03
CA LYS A 637 4.94 0.99 -17.59
C LYS A 637 5.05 1.36 -19.08
N ASP A 638 3.95 1.58 -19.79
CA ASP A 638 3.96 1.93 -21.22
C ASP A 638 3.52 3.39 -21.43
N PRO A 639 4.40 4.30 -21.89
CA PRO A 639 4.15 5.74 -21.86
C PRO A 639 3.21 6.26 -22.96
N ILE A 640 2.74 5.43 -23.89
CA ILE A 640 2.18 5.93 -25.16
C ILE A 640 0.66 6.22 -25.11
N ASN A 641 -0.11 5.63 -24.19
CA ASN A 641 -1.59 5.68 -24.27
C ASN A 641 -2.35 6.36 -23.12
N ASN A 642 -1.69 6.88 -22.08
CA ASN A 642 -2.40 7.40 -20.90
C ASN A 642 -2.58 8.92 -20.90
N THR A 643 -3.23 9.46 -21.93
CA THR A 643 -3.67 10.88 -21.97
C THR A 643 -5.16 11.09 -21.71
N LEU A 644 -5.98 10.04 -21.52
CA LEU A 644 -7.45 10.21 -21.52
C LEU A 644 -8.21 9.92 -20.21
N PHE A 645 -7.57 9.41 -19.16
CA PHE A 645 -8.29 9.10 -17.92
C PHE A 645 -7.44 9.43 -16.69
N GLU A 646 -7.70 10.57 -16.06
CA GLU A 646 -8.01 10.63 -14.61
C GLU A 646 -8.12 12.08 -14.14
N LYS A 647 -9.36 12.45 -13.83
CA LYS A 647 -9.77 13.69 -13.19
C LYS A 647 -10.42 13.28 -11.86
N ILE A 648 -9.62 12.95 -10.84
CA ILE A 648 -10.12 12.63 -9.50
C ILE A 648 -9.20 13.26 -8.43
N ASP A 649 -9.83 14.20 -7.71
CA ASP A 649 -9.56 14.88 -6.44
C ASP A 649 -8.13 15.27 -5.98
N LYS A 650 -7.97 16.59 -5.87
CA LYS A 650 -6.99 17.29 -5.05
C LYS A 650 -7.56 17.50 -3.64
N ARG A 651 -6.96 16.87 -2.62
CA ARG A 651 -6.84 17.41 -1.25
C ARG A 651 -5.57 16.82 -0.62
N LEU A 652 -4.54 17.64 -0.43
CA LEU A 652 -3.48 17.36 0.55
C LEU A 652 -4.08 17.73 1.91
N ASN A 653 -4.41 16.75 2.75
CA ASN A 653 -4.74 16.91 4.17
C ASN A 653 -4.78 15.52 4.83
N ASP A 654 -3.67 14.78 4.78
CA ASP A 654 -3.52 13.54 5.55
C ASP A 654 -2.04 13.34 5.91
N CYS A 655 -1.66 13.84 7.10
CA CYS A 655 -0.38 13.54 7.76
C CYS A 655 -0.63 12.53 8.88
N THR A 656 -1.12 11.34 8.56
CA THR A 656 -1.50 10.32 9.57
C THR A 656 -0.42 9.28 9.87
N ASP A 657 0.75 9.30 9.21
CA ASP A 657 1.79 8.28 9.41
C ASP A 657 3.21 8.88 9.55
N TYR A 658 3.43 9.69 10.60
CA TYR A 658 4.78 10.15 10.99
C TYR A 658 5.24 9.51 12.31
N PRO A 659 6.38 8.79 12.37
CA PRO A 659 6.89 8.15 13.58
C PRO A 659 7.77 9.10 14.43
N GLY A 660 7.48 10.40 14.43
CA GLY A 660 8.23 11.43 15.15
C GLY A 660 7.77 11.64 16.59
N ARG A 661 8.68 11.97 17.51
CA ARG A 661 8.31 12.33 18.91
C ARG A 661 7.64 13.72 19.04
N THR A 662 7.74 14.52 17.99
CA THR A 662 7.28 15.91 17.82
C THR A 662 6.53 15.99 16.49
N ALA A 663 5.29 16.48 16.49
CA ALA A 663 4.63 16.97 15.26
C ALA A 663 4.74 18.49 15.27
N GLN A 664 5.44 19.08 14.31
CA GLN A 664 5.56 20.52 14.19
C GLN A 664 5.22 20.92 12.77
N THR A 665 4.34 21.90 12.63
CA THR A 665 4.16 22.61 11.36
C THR A 665 4.59 24.05 11.56
N THR A 666 5.64 24.41 10.83
CA THR A 666 6.13 25.78 10.70
C THR A 666 5.84 26.18 9.26
N LEU A 667 4.99 27.19 9.06
CA LEU A 667 4.83 27.80 7.74
C LEU A 667 5.63 29.09 7.77
N ASP A 668 6.76 29.06 7.07
CA ASP A 668 7.59 30.22 6.79
C ASP A 668 7.19 30.76 5.42
N CYS A 669 6.67 31.98 5.39
CA CYS A 669 6.10 32.61 4.20
C CYS A 669 7.03 33.71 3.67
N THR A 670 8.23 33.32 3.24
CA THR A 670 9.08 34.18 2.42
C THR A 670 8.62 34.08 0.95
N ASP A 671 8.10 35.19 0.40
CA ASP A 671 7.65 35.36 -1.00
C ASP A 671 6.40 34.58 -1.48
N TYR A 672 5.27 34.65 -0.75
CA TYR A 672 3.98 34.12 -1.20
C TYR A 672 2.95 35.23 -1.58
N PRO A 673 2.44 35.30 -2.82
CA PRO A 673 1.59 36.41 -3.29
C PRO A 673 0.07 36.21 -3.10
N ASP A 674 -0.38 35.22 -2.32
CA ASP A 674 -1.80 34.90 -2.15
C ASP A 674 -2.48 35.61 -0.96
N ARG A 675 -3.81 35.82 -1.06
CA ARG A 675 -4.60 36.69 -0.17
C ARG A 675 -4.85 36.15 1.25
N THR A 676 -4.62 34.87 1.52
CA THR A 676 -4.95 34.20 2.79
C THR A 676 -3.80 33.27 3.20
N ALA A 677 -3.19 33.51 4.37
CA ALA A 677 -2.22 32.60 4.97
C ALA A 677 -2.88 31.85 6.12
N GLN A 678 -3.10 30.54 5.95
CA GLN A 678 -3.72 29.70 6.96
C GLN A 678 -2.84 28.47 7.20
N THR A 679 -2.57 28.18 8.46
CA THR A 679 -1.99 26.90 8.88
C THR A 679 -2.95 26.18 9.79
N THR A 680 -3.14 24.90 9.51
CA THR A 680 -3.96 24.03 10.34
C THR A 680 -3.17 22.76 10.59
N LEU A 681 -2.93 22.47 11.86
CA LEU A 681 -2.38 21.18 12.28
C LEU A 681 -3.53 20.40 12.91
N ASP A 682 -3.92 19.32 12.24
CA ASP A 682 -4.87 18.35 12.75
C ASP A 682 -4.07 17.20 13.37
N CYS A 683 -4.13 17.07 14.69
CA CYS A 683 -3.44 16.04 15.46
C CYS A 683 -4.36 14.89 15.90
N THR A 684 -5.51 14.71 15.22
CA THR A 684 -6.40 13.57 15.46
C THR A 684 -5.64 12.24 15.43
N ASP A 685 -5.74 11.47 16.51
CA ASP A 685 -5.07 10.17 16.69
C ASP A 685 -3.51 10.17 16.64
N TYR A 686 -2.82 11.32 16.78
CA TYR A 686 -1.35 11.38 16.66
C TYR A 686 -0.60 10.88 17.92
N PRO A 687 0.31 9.89 17.85
CA PRO A 687 0.94 9.27 19.04
C PRO A 687 2.13 10.04 19.67
N GLY A 688 2.38 11.31 19.28
CA GLY A 688 3.52 12.13 19.71
C GLY A 688 3.40 12.74 21.13
N ARG A 689 4.51 13.32 21.65
CA ARG A 689 4.55 13.93 23.00
C ARG A 689 4.29 15.43 23.02
N THR A 690 4.58 16.14 21.93
CA THR A 690 4.49 17.60 21.84
C THR A 690 4.03 17.99 20.43
N ALA A 691 3.04 18.88 20.32
CA ALA A 691 2.49 19.35 19.05
C ALA A 691 2.48 20.90 18.98
N PRO A 692 3.61 21.55 18.66
CA PRO A 692 3.63 22.99 18.40
C PRO A 692 3.15 23.35 16.99
N THR A 693 2.36 24.42 16.88
CA THR A 693 2.12 25.12 15.60
C THR A 693 2.63 26.55 15.71
N THR A 694 3.46 26.96 14.75
CA THR A 694 4.09 28.28 14.74
C THR A 694 4.05 28.86 13.33
N LEU A 695 3.64 30.11 13.21
CA LEU A 695 3.69 30.90 11.98
C LEU A 695 4.48 32.17 12.26
N VAL A 696 5.55 32.42 11.49
CA VAL A 696 6.62 33.39 11.77
C VAL A 696 7.08 34.05 10.45
N GLU A 697 7.74 35.22 10.52
CA GLU A 697 8.41 35.94 9.41
C GLU A 697 7.52 36.41 8.24
N LEU A 698 6.39 37.07 8.54
CA LEU A 698 5.48 37.64 7.53
C LEU A 698 5.97 38.99 6.95
N HIS A 699 6.96 38.98 6.06
CA HIS A 699 7.56 40.24 5.58
C HIS A 699 6.78 41.01 4.47
N ARG A 700 5.87 40.39 3.68
CA ARG A 700 4.97 41.10 2.72
C ARG A 700 3.62 40.38 2.48
N LEU A 701 2.59 41.17 2.16
CA LEU A 701 1.12 41.06 2.40
C LEU A 701 0.28 39.86 1.85
N PRO A 702 -0.21 38.95 2.73
CA PRO A 702 -1.59 38.45 2.71
C PRO A 702 -2.59 39.38 3.43
N TRP A 703 -3.90 39.15 3.29
CA TRP A 703 -4.96 39.97 3.92
C TRP A 703 -5.47 39.39 5.25
N THR A 704 -5.35 38.08 5.47
CA THR A 704 -5.83 37.40 6.68
C THR A 704 -4.84 36.30 7.09
N ALA A 705 -4.46 36.26 8.37
CA ALA A 705 -3.58 35.25 8.96
C ALA A 705 -4.33 34.44 10.03
N GLN A 706 -4.35 33.11 9.88
CA GLN A 706 -5.04 32.20 10.81
C GLN A 706 -4.17 30.98 11.15
N THR A 707 -4.05 30.67 12.44
CA THR A 707 -3.50 29.39 12.94
C THR A 707 -4.57 28.62 13.69
N THR A 708 -4.75 27.35 13.35
CA THR A 708 -5.67 26.46 14.03
C THR A 708 -4.97 25.15 14.39
N LEU A 709 -5.06 24.75 15.66
CA LEU A 709 -4.58 23.45 16.13
C LEU A 709 -5.77 22.67 16.69
N ASP A 710 -6.12 21.57 16.01
CA ASP A 710 -7.15 20.63 16.45
C ASP A 710 -6.47 19.42 17.11
N CYS A 711 -6.80 19.18 18.37
CA CYS A 711 -6.19 18.14 19.20
C CYS A 711 -7.20 17.08 19.65
N THR A 712 -8.31 16.90 18.93
CA THR A 712 -9.30 15.85 19.22
C THR A 712 -8.62 14.47 19.34
N ASP A 713 -8.77 13.82 20.51
CA ASP A 713 -8.15 12.52 20.87
C ASP A 713 -6.60 12.44 20.87
N TYR A 714 -5.89 13.57 21.04
CA TYR A 714 -4.42 13.60 21.15
C TYR A 714 -3.91 13.11 22.54
N PRO A 715 -2.87 12.24 22.65
CA PRO A 715 -2.33 11.65 23.90
C PRO A 715 -0.97 12.21 24.44
N GLY A 716 -0.35 13.21 23.80
CA GLY A 716 0.87 13.92 24.24
C GLY A 716 0.85 14.66 25.60
N ARG A 717 1.75 15.64 25.84
CA ARG A 717 1.87 16.38 27.12
C ARG A 717 1.74 17.90 27.01
N THR A 718 2.11 18.49 25.86
CA THR A 718 2.08 19.94 25.63
C THR A 718 1.59 20.27 24.23
N ALA A 719 0.70 21.26 24.12
CA ALA A 719 0.16 21.77 22.86
C ALA A 719 0.20 23.31 22.85
N PRO A 720 1.34 23.92 22.47
CA PRO A 720 1.44 25.36 22.29
C PRO A 720 1.09 25.78 20.85
N THR A 721 0.31 26.84 20.70
CA THR A 721 0.13 27.53 19.42
C THR A 721 0.61 28.97 19.50
N THR A 722 1.50 29.37 18.59
CA THR A 722 2.03 30.74 18.53
C THR A 722 1.82 31.32 17.13
N LEU A 723 1.25 32.52 17.06
CA LEU A 723 1.22 33.34 15.85
C LEU A 723 2.01 34.61 16.18
N ASP A 724 3.12 34.82 15.48
CA ASP A 724 3.96 36.02 15.58
C ASP A 724 3.72 36.89 14.34
N CYS A 725 3.19 38.09 14.57
CA CYS A 725 2.79 39.05 13.53
C CYS A 725 3.60 40.35 13.58
N THR A 726 4.81 40.32 14.15
CA THR A 726 5.74 41.46 14.17
C THR A 726 5.96 42.05 12.76
N ASP A 727 5.85 43.38 12.63
CA ASP A 727 6.04 44.14 11.37
C ASP A 727 5.08 43.83 10.19
N TYR A 728 3.85 43.37 10.46
CA TYR A 728 2.91 42.93 9.41
C TYR A 728 1.73 43.90 9.14
N PRO A 729 1.36 44.23 7.87
CA PRO A 729 0.25 45.13 7.54
C PRO A 729 -1.04 44.41 7.04
N GLY A 730 -1.43 43.28 7.65
CA GLY A 730 -2.64 42.50 7.28
C GLY A 730 -3.93 43.00 7.96
N ARG A 731 -5.11 42.40 7.64
CA ARG A 731 -6.42 42.84 8.18
C ARG A 731 -7.02 42.02 9.32
N THR A 732 -6.69 40.74 9.49
CA THR A 732 -7.22 39.92 10.60
C THR A 732 -6.22 38.86 11.02
N ALA A 733 -5.94 38.75 12.31
CA ALA A 733 -5.06 37.74 12.91
C ALA A 733 -5.86 36.92 13.94
N GLN A 734 -5.95 35.60 13.75
CA GLN A 734 -6.67 34.71 14.66
C GLN A 734 -5.88 33.45 14.99
N THR A 735 -5.83 33.10 16.27
CA THR A 735 -5.33 31.80 16.75
C THR A 735 -6.46 31.03 17.43
N THR A 736 -6.59 29.74 17.14
CA THR A 736 -7.64 28.89 17.72
C THR A 736 -7.11 27.51 18.06
N LEU A 737 -7.30 27.07 19.31
CA LEU A 737 -7.03 25.70 19.77
C LEU A 737 -8.34 25.03 20.20
N VAL A 738 -8.62 23.84 19.66
CA VAL A 738 -9.88 23.08 19.88
C VAL A 738 -9.58 21.60 20.18
N GLY A 739 -10.47 20.90 20.90
CA GLY A 739 -10.52 19.43 20.94
C GLY A 739 -9.80 18.70 22.08
N LEU A 740 -9.76 19.23 23.32
CA LEU A 740 -8.94 18.63 24.39
C LEU A 740 -9.70 17.58 25.25
N HIS A 741 -9.65 16.28 24.90
CA HIS A 741 -10.54 15.26 25.51
C HIS A 741 -9.99 14.29 26.60
N ARG A 742 -8.68 14.25 26.99
CA ARG A 742 -8.17 13.39 28.11
C ARG A 742 -6.95 13.97 28.87
N LEU A 743 -6.58 13.43 30.06
CA LEU A 743 -5.56 13.86 31.07
C LEU A 743 -4.05 13.63 30.70
N PRO A 744 -3.01 14.27 31.32
CA PRO A 744 -2.90 15.57 32.03
C PRO A 744 -1.91 16.55 31.33
N TRP A 745 -2.32 17.81 31.10
CA TRP A 745 -1.71 18.66 30.06
C TRP A 745 -1.42 20.10 30.49
N THR A 746 -0.56 20.77 29.71
CA THR A 746 -0.45 22.24 29.63
C THR A 746 -0.85 22.71 28.23
N ALA A 747 -1.91 23.52 28.13
CA ALA A 747 -2.38 24.13 26.88
C ALA A 747 -2.10 25.63 26.89
N GLN A 748 -1.42 26.13 25.86
CA GLN A 748 -1.00 27.53 25.74
C GLN A 748 -1.29 28.07 24.34
N THR A 749 -2.01 29.18 24.26
CA THR A 749 -2.11 29.97 23.02
C THR A 749 -1.50 31.35 23.24
N THR A 750 -0.59 31.73 22.35
CA THR A 750 0.09 33.04 22.35
C THR A 750 -0.12 33.69 20.99
N LEU A 751 -0.62 34.92 21.00
CA LEU A 751 -0.67 35.79 19.82
C LEU A 751 0.14 37.04 20.15
N ASP A 752 1.20 37.27 19.39
CA ASP A 752 2.09 38.42 19.54
C ASP A 752 1.88 39.38 18.37
N CYS A 753 1.47 40.61 18.68
CA CYS A 753 1.01 41.62 17.72
C CYS A 753 1.68 42.99 17.97
N THR A 754 2.94 43.03 18.38
CA THR A 754 3.68 44.30 18.52
C THR A 754 3.83 45.02 17.17
N ASP A 755 3.63 46.35 17.15
CA ASP A 755 3.77 47.22 15.96
C ASP A 755 2.85 46.90 14.76
N TYR A 756 1.58 46.56 15.02
CA TYR A 756 0.60 46.16 13.99
C TYR A 756 -0.39 47.27 13.58
N PRO A 757 -0.29 47.85 12.37
CA PRO A 757 -1.31 48.75 11.83
C PRO A 757 -2.41 47.96 11.07
N ASP A 758 -3.69 48.26 11.39
CA ASP A 758 -4.94 47.78 10.75
C ASP A 758 -5.66 46.50 11.30
N ARG A 759 -6.19 46.62 12.54
CA ARG A 759 -7.48 46.13 13.11
C ARG A 759 -7.95 44.65 12.95
N THR A 760 -8.04 43.88 14.04
CA THR A 760 -8.55 42.48 13.96
C THR A 760 -7.86 41.42 14.82
N ALA A 761 -7.55 41.61 16.10
CA ALA A 761 -6.80 40.58 16.87
C ALA A 761 -7.73 39.76 17.78
N GLN A 762 -7.80 38.44 17.57
CA GLN A 762 -8.60 37.54 18.41
C GLN A 762 -7.87 36.24 18.72
N THR A 763 -7.81 35.87 19.99
CA THR A 763 -7.37 34.53 20.43
C THR A 763 -8.52 33.80 21.11
N THR A 764 -8.72 32.55 20.73
CA THR A 764 -9.76 31.70 21.32
C THR A 764 -9.16 30.36 21.77
N LEU A 765 -9.37 30.01 23.03
CA LEU A 765 -9.06 28.70 23.58
C LEU A 765 -10.36 28.02 24.03
N ASP A 766 -10.73 26.93 23.35
CA ASP A 766 -11.91 26.13 23.70
C ASP A 766 -11.51 24.92 24.57
N CYS A 767 -12.05 24.86 25.78
CA CYS A 767 -11.77 23.87 26.81
C CYS A 767 -12.99 23.03 27.21
N THR A 768 -14.03 22.97 26.35
CA THR A 768 -15.36 22.39 26.63
C THR A 768 -15.38 21.01 27.33
N ASP A 769 -14.31 20.19 27.24
CA ASP A 769 -14.16 18.90 27.94
C ASP A 769 -12.79 18.68 28.62
N TYR A 770 -12.09 19.74 29.03
CA TYR A 770 -10.68 19.70 29.49
C TYR A 770 -10.48 19.26 30.96
N PRO A 771 -9.64 18.24 31.26
CA PRO A 771 -9.28 17.85 32.62
C PRO A 771 -7.82 18.16 33.04
N GLY A 772 -7.10 19.05 32.33
CA GLY A 772 -5.66 19.31 32.52
C GLY A 772 -5.29 20.27 33.68
N ARG A 773 -3.99 20.54 33.89
CA ARG A 773 -3.47 21.28 35.06
C ARG A 773 -3.43 22.81 34.87
N THR A 774 -2.99 23.26 33.70
CA THR A 774 -2.81 24.70 33.38
C THR A 774 -3.38 25.00 32.00
N ALA A 775 -4.34 25.92 31.94
CA ALA A 775 -4.83 26.50 30.69
C ALA A 775 -4.45 27.99 30.68
N GLN A 776 -3.67 28.42 29.68
CA GLN A 776 -3.23 29.80 29.57
C GLN A 776 -3.45 30.34 28.17
N THR A 777 -4.07 31.52 28.08
CA THR A 777 -4.11 32.31 26.85
C THR A 777 -3.39 33.63 27.10
N THR A 778 -2.59 34.06 26.14
CA THR A 778 -1.88 35.33 26.22
C THR A 778 -2.00 36.04 24.88
N LEU A 779 -2.48 37.28 24.94
CA LEU A 779 -2.49 38.20 23.81
C LEU A 779 -1.63 39.39 24.21
N ASP A 780 -0.52 39.57 23.50
CA ASP A 780 0.36 40.72 23.67
C ASP A 780 0.05 41.76 22.58
N CYS A 781 -0.31 42.97 23.02
CA CYS A 781 -0.71 44.10 22.18
C CYS A 781 0.06 45.39 22.54
N THR A 782 1.30 45.30 23.02
CA THR A 782 2.11 46.49 23.28
C THR A 782 2.30 47.33 22.00
N ASP A 783 2.10 48.65 22.09
CA ASP A 783 2.20 49.59 20.96
C ASP A 783 1.27 49.29 19.76
N TYR A 784 0.09 48.72 20.03
CA TYR A 784 -0.88 48.30 19.00
C TYR A 784 -1.94 49.38 18.65
N PRO A 785 -1.94 49.98 17.45
CA PRO A 785 -2.90 51.03 17.04
C PRO A 785 -4.28 50.54 16.53
N GLY A 786 -4.65 49.26 16.70
CA GLY A 786 -5.89 48.66 16.17
C GLY A 786 -7.19 48.97 16.95
N ARG A 787 -8.35 48.50 16.45
CA ARG A 787 -9.69 48.87 17.00
C ARG A 787 -10.22 47.97 18.12
N THR A 788 -9.97 46.66 18.03
CA THR A 788 -10.55 45.61 18.88
C THR A 788 -9.51 44.52 19.14
N ALA A 789 -9.33 44.19 20.42
CA ALA A 789 -8.51 43.09 20.92
C ALA A 789 -9.39 42.19 21.80
N LEU A 790 -9.50 40.90 21.45
CA LEU A 790 -10.39 39.94 22.10
C LEU A 790 -9.62 38.69 22.49
N THR A 791 -9.66 38.35 23.78
CA THR A 791 -9.18 37.06 24.30
C THR A 791 -10.37 36.31 24.89
N THR A 792 -10.60 35.09 24.41
CA THR A 792 -11.78 34.32 24.81
C THR A 792 -11.36 32.93 25.28
N LEU A 793 -11.73 32.59 26.52
CA LEU A 793 -11.57 31.24 27.07
C LEU A 793 -12.96 30.65 27.33
N VAL A 794 -13.28 29.56 26.62
CA VAL A 794 -14.64 29.00 26.53
C VAL A 794 -14.64 27.57 27.08
N GLY A 795 -15.73 27.16 27.75
CA GLY A 795 -15.99 25.74 28.03
C GLY A 795 -15.48 25.19 29.36
N LEU A 796 -15.47 25.96 30.45
CA LEU A 796 -15.01 25.51 31.78
C LEU A 796 -16.00 24.58 32.52
N HIS A 797 -16.41 23.47 31.91
CA HIS A 797 -17.38 22.54 32.52
C HIS A 797 -16.78 21.65 33.64
N ARG A 798 -15.45 21.49 33.70
CA ARG A 798 -14.68 20.94 34.83
C ARG A 798 -13.47 21.83 35.11
N LEU A 799 -13.23 22.21 36.36
CA LEU A 799 -12.19 23.21 36.72
C LEU A 799 -10.75 22.65 36.56
N PRO A 800 -9.87 23.28 35.75
CA PRO A 800 -8.43 23.06 35.84
C PRO A 800 -7.87 23.64 37.15
N TRP A 801 -6.69 23.17 37.60
CA TRP A 801 -6.06 23.65 38.85
C TRP A 801 -5.67 25.14 38.80
N THR A 802 -5.32 25.62 37.60
CA THR A 802 -5.01 27.03 37.33
C THR A 802 -5.48 27.39 35.91
N ALA A 803 -6.22 28.49 35.78
CA ALA A 803 -6.61 29.08 34.51
C ALA A 803 -6.21 30.55 34.51
N GLN A 804 -5.48 30.99 33.48
CA GLN A 804 -4.97 32.35 33.38
C GLN A 804 -5.19 32.90 31.96
N THR A 805 -5.91 34.01 31.87
CA THR A 805 -6.04 34.80 30.64
C THR A 805 -5.26 36.09 30.85
N THR A 806 -4.22 36.33 30.06
CA THR A 806 -3.38 37.53 30.17
C THR A 806 -3.56 38.36 28.90
N LEU A 807 -3.93 39.63 29.07
CA LEU A 807 -4.02 40.61 28.00
C LEU A 807 -3.07 41.73 28.38
N ASP A 808 -1.95 41.86 27.68
CA ASP A 808 -0.99 42.95 27.90
C ASP A 808 -1.23 44.04 26.86
N CYS A 809 -1.49 45.26 27.33
CA CYS A 809 -1.91 46.40 26.52
C CYS A 809 -1.27 47.68 27.07
N THR A 810 0.06 47.78 27.00
CA THR A 810 0.75 49.05 27.24
C THR A 810 0.66 49.94 25.99
N ASP A 811 0.32 51.21 26.18
CA ASP A 811 0.19 52.22 25.11
C ASP A 811 -0.82 51.88 23.97
N PHE A 812 -1.98 51.31 24.33
CA PHE A 812 -3.07 50.94 23.39
C PHE A 812 -4.12 52.07 23.15
N PRO A 813 -4.21 52.67 21.95
CA PRO A 813 -5.20 53.72 21.62
C PRO A 813 -6.55 53.21 21.06
N GLY A 814 -6.81 51.89 21.07
CA GLY A 814 -8.01 51.27 20.48
C GLY A 814 -9.32 51.51 21.23
N ARG A 815 -10.47 51.11 20.63
CA ARG A 815 -11.82 51.42 21.19
C ARG A 815 -12.34 50.39 22.20
N THR A 816 -11.99 49.12 22.04
CA THR A 816 -12.53 48.02 22.87
C THR A 816 -11.47 46.95 23.06
N ALA A 817 -11.15 46.66 24.32
CA ALA A 817 -10.31 45.55 24.73
C ALA A 817 -11.13 44.72 25.70
N GLN A 818 -11.30 43.43 25.43
CA GLN A 818 -12.19 42.58 26.22
C GLN A 818 -11.60 41.18 26.39
N THR A 819 -11.45 40.79 27.65
CA THR A 819 -11.21 39.41 28.10
C THR A 819 -12.55 38.79 28.46
N THR A 820 -12.89 37.64 27.86
CA THR A 820 -14.17 36.98 28.13
C THR A 820 -13.94 35.54 28.58
N LEU A 821 -14.46 35.20 29.76
CA LEU A 821 -14.39 33.87 30.35
C LEU A 821 -15.81 33.31 30.45
N VAL A 822 -16.10 32.24 29.72
CA VAL A 822 -17.46 31.72 29.52
C VAL A 822 -17.57 30.30 30.06
N GLY A 823 -18.54 30.05 30.96
CA GLY A 823 -18.89 28.70 31.46
C GLY A 823 -18.59 28.39 32.93
N LEU A 824 -18.62 29.35 33.85
CA LEU A 824 -18.50 29.08 35.30
C LEU A 824 -19.79 28.47 35.87
N HIS A 825 -19.93 27.14 35.82
CA HIS A 825 -20.98 26.43 36.56
C HIS A 825 -20.42 25.86 37.88
N ARG A 826 -21.00 26.30 39.01
CA ARG A 826 -20.76 25.71 40.34
C ARG A 826 -21.21 24.25 40.33
N LEU A 827 -20.30 23.32 40.60
CA LEU A 827 -20.68 22.04 41.21
C LEU A 827 -20.78 22.27 42.74
N PRO A 828 -21.86 21.80 43.41
CA PRO A 828 -21.84 21.66 44.85
C PRO A 828 -20.77 20.62 45.24
N TRP A 829 -20.11 20.88 46.35
CA TRP A 829 -19.02 20.12 46.98
C TRP A 829 -19.09 18.60 46.85
#